data_AF-A0A1A8FS60-F1
#
_entry.id   AF-A0A1A8FS60-F1
#
_cell.length_a   1.000
_cell.length_b   1.000
_cell.length_c   1.000
_cell.angle_alpha   90.00
_cell.angle_beta   90.00
_cell.angle_gamma   90.00
#
_symmetry.space_group_name_H-M   'P 1'
#
loop_
_entity.id
_entity.type
_entity.pdbx_description
1 polymer ?
#
loop_
_entity_poly.entity_id
_entity_poly.type
_entity_poly.pdbx_seq_one_letter_code
_entity_poly.pdbx_strand_id
1 'polypeptide(L)'
;HMAVRPSLLALVHVRLPPGFSASSTLQKPSKVHKALHSKGVLLMTASETEDSDVLWCINHDSFPFKKPLMETQVMSNVDGHSWALCEINEEKPPKIFTPLNREQIPITDSPVVVQQHNVPPQKFVLLTAKGSHIFQKLRPVDQLRHLLVSCAGGESEEIERFFKLHREEQACGTALILACSSAACDREVSQWATRAFFRYGGEAQMRFPAAMTTPSTVGPVMSSPAPGVMPPAFATPFVSMQSGSAPITPMSAGPEVIFSGKHNGICIYLARILGNIWDGSLAVETTISKGHQTVVILESTVASFELESVLLQLKGLQEFLDKNSQLSPSSLGTVSFSSPANLQQRLLGFMRPDGAGSQQVQQELQRKYHTKAQVYEKVSLQGIQQLVHRSYQTLALWKLLCDHQFSLIMSELPKEFQEQIKGASFKDVVIRGKELSGALITGLINVYIKDNASVDAISNHLRDICPLLYSSDDSICSKANEMLQSSKQIQNKINKERTLRESLQLYQQISQNIDLPLVCSQYRQVRFYEGVLELCLTAADKKDPQRLGPHFYKNGEPEEDKTGQQAFQERLSCYKCITDTMQELVNQSKAAPQSPSVPKQPGPPVMTSDPNMLSNEEATAHFEQMLGLAQRSQDELFHIALYNWLIQADLSDKLLEVNSPYLEEHLMHMIRQDQSKVHNMDLLWRYYEKNRNFGKAAHVLARLADLHSTEISLKQRLEYIARAILSAKSSSGMSARASDGEFLRELEDKMELVRIQVQIQETLIGQYSHHPSVKNAVSQLDAELMDITKLYGEFADHFKLSECKLAIIHCAGHSDPILVHSLWQEILEKELGDSVAMSPVDRMRSLNLKLVSLGKMYAGTPRYFPLEFLVKFLEQEVCRLNWDVGFVSSTMLEIGVQLPRLLEVYDQLFKSRDPCWQRLRKPLHLVECIHVLLSGYVEDPSRVQTYDRRRFTNVCLDNICGYLVELQSLSPTSALQQTIGNFKSLQAKLERLH
;
A
#
# COMPACT_ATOMS: atom_id res chain seq x y z
N HIS A 1 -14.18 -48.16 9.45
CA HIS A 1 -13.98 -49.60 9.16
C HIS A 1 -15.21 -50.39 9.60
N MET A 2 -15.87 -51.11 8.69
CA MET A 2 -16.88 -52.11 9.05
C MET A 2 -16.19 -53.19 9.90
N ALA A 3 -16.70 -53.43 11.10
CA ALA A 3 -16.11 -54.39 12.03
C ALA A 3 -16.27 -55.82 11.47
N VAL A 4 -15.20 -56.34 10.88
CA VAL A 4 -15.11 -57.76 10.50
C VAL A 4 -15.21 -58.58 11.77
N ARG A 5 -16.14 -59.54 11.80
CA ARG A 5 -16.34 -60.43 12.95
C ARG A 5 -15.04 -61.23 13.18
N PRO A 6 -14.48 -61.26 14.41
CA PRO A 6 -13.24 -61.97 14.68
C PRO A 6 -13.39 -63.46 14.33
N SER A 7 -12.50 -63.98 13.49
CA SER A 7 -12.60 -65.33 12.89
C SER A 7 -11.51 -66.31 13.34
N LEU A 8 -10.42 -65.83 13.98
CA LEU A 8 -9.29 -66.67 14.40
C LEU A 8 -8.62 -66.10 15.66
N LEU A 9 -8.23 -66.99 16.58
CA LEU A 9 -7.27 -66.70 17.65
C LEU A 9 -5.90 -67.25 17.25
N ALA A 10 -4.91 -66.37 17.11
CA ALA A 10 -3.52 -66.77 16.85
C ALA A 10 -2.67 -66.48 18.09
N LEU A 11 -1.85 -67.44 18.50
CA LEU A 11 -0.90 -67.26 19.59
C LEU A 11 0.24 -66.32 19.12
N VAL A 12 0.29 -65.11 19.67
CA VAL A 12 1.29 -64.10 19.29
C VAL A 12 2.57 -64.24 20.11
N HIS A 13 2.45 -64.49 21.41
CA HIS A 13 3.58 -64.49 22.34
C HIS A 13 3.24 -65.28 23.62
N VAL A 14 4.25 -65.93 24.20
CA VAL A 14 4.14 -66.63 25.49
C VAL A 14 5.16 -66.04 26.46
N ARG A 15 4.69 -65.62 27.64
CA ARG A 15 5.54 -65.15 28.75
C ARG A 15 5.69 -66.26 29.77
N LEU A 16 6.94 -66.62 30.07
CA LEU A 16 7.25 -67.61 31.09
C LEU A 16 7.29 -66.95 32.47
N PRO A 17 6.87 -67.65 33.54
CA PRO A 17 6.90 -67.09 34.88
C PRO A 17 8.33 -66.78 35.33
N PRO A 18 8.53 -65.83 36.26
CA PRO A 18 9.83 -65.56 36.82
C PRO A 18 10.43 -66.81 37.48
N GLY A 19 11.76 -66.95 37.40
CA GLY A 19 12.47 -68.12 37.90
C GLY A 19 12.61 -69.27 36.89
N PHE A 20 12.04 -69.18 35.68
CA PHE A 20 12.08 -70.28 34.69
C PHE A 20 13.48 -70.52 34.07
N SER A 21 14.36 -69.52 34.02
CA SER A 21 15.72 -69.68 33.51
C SER A 21 16.61 -70.48 34.45
N ALA A 22 17.44 -71.39 33.91
CA ALA A 22 18.32 -72.28 34.68
C ALA A 22 19.31 -71.57 35.63
N SER A 23 19.57 -70.28 35.41
CA SER A 23 20.45 -69.42 36.23
C SER A 23 19.71 -68.52 37.24
N SER A 24 18.39 -68.65 37.39
CA SER A 24 17.61 -67.76 38.27
C SER A 24 17.60 -68.23 39.72
N THR A 25 17.89 -67.31 40.65
CA THR A 25 17.72 -67.50 42.10
C THR A 25 16.32 -67.15 42.60
N LEU A 26 15.38 -66.83 41.69
CA LEU A 26 14.04 -66.37 42.02
C LEU A 26 13.07 -67.54 42.27
N GLN A 27 12.19 -67.39 43.27
CA GLN A 27 11.12 -68.34 43.57
C GLN A 27 10.14 -68.42 42.37
N LYS A 28 9.71 -69.63 42.03
CA LYS A 28 8.71 -69.86 40.98
C LYS A 28 7.31 -69.81 41.58
N PRO A 29 6.33 -69.15 40.94
CA PRO A 29 4.94 -69.25 41.36
C PRO A 29 4.46 -70.70 41.18
N SER A 30 3.91 -71.28 42.24
CA SER A 30 3.35 -72.64 42.26
C SER A 30 1.92 -72.60 42.78
N LYS A 31 1.03 -73.46 42.26
CA LYS A 31 -0.40 -73.50 42.64
C LYS A 31 -1.13 -72.16 42.50
N VAL A 32 -1.02 -71.51 41.32
CA VAL A 32 -1.78 -70.29 41.01
C VAL A 32 -3.26 -70.63 40.79
N HIS A 33 -4.16 -70.06 41.58
CA HIS A 33 -5.61 -70.30 41.48
C HIS A 33 -6.40 -69.13 40.91
N LYS A 34 -5.88 -67.89 40.97
CA LYS A 34 -6.48 -66.73 40.28
C LYS A 34 -5.43 -65.87 39.60
N ALA A 35 -5.81 -65.29 38.46
CA ALA A 35 -5.01 -64.33 37.75
C ALA A 35 -5.91 -63.22 37.17
N LEU A 36 -5.44 -61.98 37.21
CA LEU A 36 -6.05 -60.82 36.57
C LEU A 36 -5.00 -60.11 35.73
N HIS A 37 -5.30 -59.91 34.44
CA HIS A 37 -4.46 -59.10 33.56
C HIS A 37 -5.25 -57.88 33.08
N SER A 38 -4.78 -56.68 33.40
CA SER A 38 -5.35 -55.43 32.92
C SER A 38 -4.25 -54.44 32.54
N LYS A 39 -4.31 -53.91 31.31
CA LYS A 39 -3.40 -52.88 30.78
C LYS A 39 -1.91 -53.14 31.08
N GLY A 40 -1.45 -54.38 30.88
CA GLY A 40 -0.05 -54.76 31.08
C GLY A 40 0.38 -55.00 32.54
N VAL A 41 -0.57 -54.98 33.48
CA VAL A 41 -0.39 -55.43 34.86
C VAL A 41 -0.97 -56.83 34.99
N LEU A 42 -0.17 -57.76 35.51
CA LEU A 42 -0.58 -59.12 35.84
C LEU A 42 -0.52 -59.31 37.36
N LEU A 43 -1.67 -59.66 37.94
CA LEU A 43 -1.79 -60.03 39.34
C LEU A 43 -2.13 -61.51 39.41
N MET A 44 -1.38 -62.30 40.18
CA MET A 44 -1.63 -63.74 40.35
C MET A 44 -1.62 -64.10 41.82
N THR A 45 -2.59 -64.89 42.28
CA THR A 45 -2.60 -65.43 43.65
C THR A 45 -2.13 -66.88 43.60
N ALA A 46 -1.14 -67.21 44.42
CA ALA A 46 -0.55 -68.53 44.53
C ALA A 46 -0.68 -69.03 45.97
N SER A 47 -1.18 -70.24 46.18
CA SER A 47 -1.32 -70.79 47.53
C SER A 47 -0.01 -71.40 48.03
N GLU A 48 0.54 -70.84 49.11
CA GLU A 48 1.76 -71.33 49.77
C GLU A 48 1.41 -72.35 50.87
N THR A 49 0.34 -72.07 51.64
CA THR A 49 -0.28 -72.98 52.63
C THR A 49 -1.81 -72.90 52.53
N GLU A 50 -2.58 -73.78 53.21
CA GLU A 50 -4.05 -73.74 53.18
C GLU A 50 -4.63 -72.41 53.72
N ASP A 51 -3.88 -71.72 54.59
CA ASP A 51 -4.28 -70.47 55.25
C ASP A 51 -3.48 -69.23 54.79
N SER A 52 -2.57 -69.37 53.81
CA SER A 52 -1.77 -68.25 53.30
C SER A 52 -1.60 -68.28 51.78
N ASP A 53 -2.04 -67.22 51.13
CA ASP A 53 -1.79 -66.97 49.72
C ASP A 53 -0.68 -65.92 49.53
N VAL A 54 0.04 -66.02 48.42
CA VAL A 54 1.02 -65.02 47.98
C VAL A 54 0.47 -64.35 46.72
N LEU A 55 0.35 -63.03 46.76
CA LEU A 55 0.00 -62.20 45.61
C LEU A 55 1.27 -61.80 44.85
N TRP A 56 1.38 -62.27 43.63
CA TRP A 56 2.40 -61.90 42.66
C TRP A 56 1.89 -60.74 41.81
N CYS A 57 2.63 -59.63 41.80
CA CYS A 57 2.33 -58.45 41.01
C CYS A 57 3.44 -58.24 39.98
N ILE A 58 3.10 -58.29 38.69
CA ILE A 58 4.02 -58.08 37.58
C ILE A 58 3.55 -56.85 36.79
N ASN A 59 4.47 -55.90 36.56
CA ASN A 59 4.15 -54.62 35.91
C ASN A 59 5.29 -54.16 35.00
N HIS A 60 4.98 -53.66 33.80
CA HIS A 60 5.96 -53.13 32.85
C HIS A 60 6.14 -51.60 32.89
N ASP A 61 5.33 -50.87 33.65
CA ASP A 61 5.21 -49.39 33.54
C ASP A 61 6.46 -48.60 33.89
N SER A 62 7.41 -49.19 34.61
CA SER A 62 8.71 -48.56 34.90
C SER A 62 9.63 -48.54 33.68
N PHE A 63 9.31 -49.29 32.62
CA PHE A 63 10.16 -49.51 31.45
C PHE A 63 9.45 -49.31 30.09
N PRO A 64 8.66 -48.25 29.88
CA PRO A 64 7.80 -48.14 28.70
C PRO A 64 8.57 -47.90 27.39
N PHE A 65 9.80 -47.38 27.46
CA PHE A 65 10.62 -46.99 26.30
C PHE A 65 11.82 -47.92 26.06
N LYS A 66 11.91 -49.04 26.78
CA LYS A 66 12.98 -50.02 26.57
C LYS A 66 12.57 -51.00 25.47
N LYS A 67 13.48 -51.20 24.49
CA LYS A 67 13.28 -52.17 23.40
C LYS A 67 13.08 -53.61 23.90
N PRO A 68 13.88 -54.12 24.86
CA PRO A 68 13.53 -55.38 25.51
C PRO A 68 12.39 -55.16 26.51
N LEU A 69 11.38 -56.04 26.50
CA LEU A 69 10.35 -56.08 27.53
C LEU A 69 11.00 -56.31 28.88
N MET A 70 10.83 -55.36 29.80
CA MET A 70 11.27 -55.47 31.18
C MET A 70 10.07 -55.28 32.09
N GLU A 71 9.97 -56.12 33.10
CA GLU A 71 8.85 -56.13 34.06
C GLU A 71 9.40 -56.13 35.48
N THR A 72 8.77 -55.36 36.35
CA THR A 72 9.01 -55.39 37.79
C THR A 72 8.08 -56.42 38.40
N GLN A 73 8.62 -57.24 39.30
CA GLN A 73 7.85 -58.19 40.09
C GLN A 73 7.89 -57.81 41.56
N VAL A 74 6.75 -57.96 42.25
CA VAL A 74 6.62 -57.79 43.70
C VAL A 74 5.76 -58.93 44.23
N MET A 75 6.14 -59.48 45.38
CA MET A 75 5.34 -60.47 46.12
C MET A 75 4.80 -59.82 47.39
N SER A 76 3.54 -60.09 47.70
CA SER A 76 2.90 -59.65 48.94
C SER A 76 2.14 -60.82 49.56
N ASN A 77 2.34 -61.03 50.86
CA ASN A 77 1.64 -62.09 51.58
C ASN A 77 0.20 -61.65 51.86
N VAL A 78 -0.73 -62.56 51.65
CA VAL A 78 -2.16 -62.37 51.84
C VAL A 78 -2.62 -63.35 52.91
N ASP A 79 -3.22 -62.81 53.97
CA ASP A 79 -3.74 -63.61 55.06
C ASP A 79 -5.04 -64.30 54.65
N GLY A 80 -4.97 -65.62 54.46
CA GLY A 80 -6.10 -66.46 54.05
C GLY A 80 -6.23 -66.64 52.53
N HIS A 81 -7.20 -67.49 52.16
CA HIS A 81 -7.45 -67.83 50.77
C HIS A 81 -8.15 -66.69 50.00
N SER A 82 -7.67 -66.42 48.79
CA SER A 82 -8.12 -65.37 47.88
C SER A 82 -9.32 -65.80 47.05
N TRP A 83 -10.48 -65.19 47.30
CA TRP A 83 -11.76 -65.54 46.67
C TRP A 83 -12.07 -64.76 45.40
N ALA A 84 -11.61 -63.52 45.27
CA ALA A 84 -11.83 -62.73 44.06
C ALA A 84 -10.78 -61.64 43.91
N LEU A 85 -10.48 -61.30 42.65
CA LEU A 85 -9.52 -60.28 42.27
C LEU A 85 -10.12 -59.45 41.14
N CYS A 86 -10.26 -58.14 41.35
CA CYS A 86 -10.94 -57.24 40.40
C CYS A 86 -10.28 -55.85 40.33
N GLU A 87 -10.39 -55.16 39.20
CA GLU A 87 -10.00 -53.76 39.03
C GLU A 87 -11.18 -52.83 39.33
N ILE A 88 -10.97 -51.77 40.12
CA ILE A 88 -11.94 -50.70 40.31
C ILE A 88 -11.83 -49.74 39.13
N ASN A 89 -12.83 -49.72 38.27
CA ASN A 89 -12.90 -48.78 37.16
C ASN A 89 -13.39 -47.41 37.66
N GLU A 90 -12.48 -46.45 37.82
CA GLU A 90 -12.83 -45.03 37.95
C GLU A 90 -13.12 -44.42 36.57
N GLU A 91 -14.02 -43.41 36.51
CA GLU A 91 -14.42 -42.74 35.26
C GLU A 91 -13.19 -42.21 34.50
N LYS A 92 -13.05 -42.63 33.24
CA LYS A 92 -11.93 -42.22 32.40
C LYS A 92 -12.16 -40.78 31.93
N PRO A 93 -11.13 -39.92 31.91
CA PRO A 93 -11.23 -38.67 31.18
C PRO A 93 -11.54 -38.99 29.71
N PRO A 94 -12.55 -38.35 29.10
CA PRO A 94 -12.90 -38.61 27.71
C PRO A 94 -11.73 -38.21 26.79
N LYS A 95 -11.46 -39.06 25.79
CA LYS A 95 -10.52 -38.70 24.71
C LYS A 95 -11.29 -37.79 23.75
N ILE A 96 -10.80 -36.57 23.53
CA ILE A 96 -11.41 -35.62 22.60
C ILE A 96 -11.12 -36.10 21.17
N PHE A 97 -12.15 -36.50 20.43
CA PHE A 97 -12.05 -36.90 19.04
C PHE A 97 -12.65 -35.83 18.14
N THR A 98 -11.81 -35.21 17.31
CA THR A 98 -12.24 -34.27 16.26
C THR A 98 -12.07 -34.92 14.88
N PRO A 99 -12.79 -34.44 13.85
CA PRO A 99 -12.55 -34.87 12.47
C PRO A 99 -11.08 -34.69 12.02
N LEU A 100 -10.36 -33.70 12.56
CA LEU A 100 -8.94 -33.46 12.29
C LEU A 100 -7.99 -34.48 12.96
N ASN A 101 -8.35 -35.01 14.13
CA ASN A 101 -7.48 -35.91 14.92
C ASN A 101 -7.79 -37.39 14.79
N ARG A 102 -8.90 -37.72 14.14
CA ARG A 102 -9.44 -39.09 14.10
C ARG A 102 -8.45 -40.13 13.57
N GLU A 103 -7.54 -39.73 12.67
CA GLU A 103 -6.55 -40.62 12.04
C GLU A 103 -5.16 -40.56 12.71
N GLN A 104 -4.88 -39.55 13.53
CA GLN A 104 -3.57 -39.31 14.13
C GLN A 104 -3.45 -39.86 15.55
N ILE A 105 -4.57 -40.07 16.25
CA ILE A 105 -4.57 -40.68 17.58
C ILE A 105 -4.42 -42.20 17.44
N PRO A 106 -3.34 -42.81 17.97
CA PRO A 106 -3.20 -44.25 17.94
C PRO A 106 -4.36 -44.91 18.69
N ILE A 107 -4.92 -45.96 18.09
CA ILE A 107 -6.00 -46.77 18.67
C ILE A 107 -5.53 -47.46 19.98
N THR A 108 -4.22 -47.59 20.17
CA THR A 108 -3.59 -48.18 21.37
C THR A 108 -3.52 -47.19 22.54
N ASP A 109 -3.72 -47.69 23.75
CA ASP A 109 -3.60 -46.87 24.96
C ASP A 109 -2.15 -46.41 25.18
N SER A 110 -1.98 -45.12 25.48
CA SER A 110 -0.66 -44.53 25.76
C SER A 110 -0.09 -45.06 27.09
N PRO A 111 1.25 -45.12 27.24
CA PRO A 111 1.87 -45.52 28.50
C PRO A 111 1.45 -44.63 29.68
N VAL A 112 1.40 -45.21 30.89
CA VAL A 112 1.01 -44.50 32.12
C VAL A 112 1.88 -43.28 32.39
N VAL A 113 3.18 -43.33 32.04
CA VAL A 113 4.12 -42.19 32.14
C VAL A 113 3.63 -40.93 31.41
N VAL A 114 2.83 -41.08 30.34
CA VAL A 114 2.26 -39.96 29.57
C VAL A 114 1.01 -39.40 30.26
N GLN A 115 0.15 -40.28 30.79
CA GLN A 115 -1.19 -39.92 31.30
C GLN A 115 -1.25 -39.71 32.82
N GLN A 116 -0.15 -39.94 33.55
CA GLN A 116 -0.09 -39.92 35.02
C GLN A 116 -0.57 -38.64 35.72
N HIS A 117 -0.66 -37.51 35.01
CA HIS A 117 -1.14 -36.24 35.54
C HIS A 117 -2.67 -36.09 35.47
N ASN A 118 -3.34 -36.82 34.56
CA ASN A 118 -4.79 -36.74 34.31
C ASN A 118 -5.55 -38.00 34.73
N VAL A 119 -4.86 -39.12 34.94
CA VAL A 119 -5.48 -40.40 35.28
C VAL A 119 -5.21 -40.75 36.73
N PRO A 120 -6.26 -41.06 37.54
CA PRO A 120 -6.08 -41.48 38.93
C PRO A 120 -5.33 -42.83 39.02
N PRO A 121 -4.72 -43.13 40.18
CA PRO A 121 -3.99 -44.38 40.38
C PRO A 121 -4.95 -45.58 40.32
N GLN A 122 -4.58 -46.61 39.55
CA GLN A 122 -5.40 -47.83 39.41
C GLN A 122 -5.49 -48.56 40.75
N LYS A 123 -6.70 -48.96 41.12
CA LYS A 123 -6.98 -49.70 42.36
C LYS A 123 -7.49 -51.10 42.02
N PHE A 124 -7.00 -52.08 42.75
CA PHE A 124 -7.39 -53.48 42.65
C PHE A 124 -7.93 -53.95 43.99
N VAL A 125 -8.96 -54.79 43.97
CA VAL A 125 -9.55 -55.37 45.17
C VAL A 125 -9.29 -56.86 45.17
N LEU A 126 -8.74 -57.35 46.27
CA LEU A 126 -8.58 -58.75 46.59
C LEU A 126 -9.49 -59.09 47.77
N LEU A 127 -10.42 -60.03 47.58
CA LEU A 127 -11.31 -60.51 48.63
C LEU A 127 -10.75 -61.79 49.24
N THR A 128 -10.63 -61.82 50.56
CA THR A 128 -10.29 -63.00 51.36
C THR A 128 -11.41 -63.28 52.35
N ALA A 129 -11.37 -64.45 53.01
CA ALA A 129 -12.32 -64.78 54.08
C ALA A 129 -12.24 -63.80 55.28
N LYS A 130 -11.10 -63.12 55.48
CA LYS A 130 -10.87 -62.16 56.57
C LYS A 130 -11.26 -60.73 56.21
N GLY A 131 -11.31 -60.37 54.92
CA GLY A 131 -11.71 -59.02 54.50
C GLY A 131 -11.36 -58.68 53.05
N SER A 132 -11.51 -57.40 52.72
CA SER A 132 -11.15 -56.84 51.41
C SER A 132 -9.83 -56.07 51.49
N HIS A 133 -8.83 -56.50 50.72
CA HIS A 133 -7.58 -55.77 50.54
C HIS A 133 -7.66 -54.91 49.28
N ILE A 134 -7.40 -53.60 49.42
CA ILE A 134 -7.33 -52.67 48.29
C ILE A 134 -5.86 -52.39 47.98
N PHE A 135 -5.42 -52.83 46.80
CA PHE A 135 -4.08 -52.58 46.29
C PHE A 135 -4.11 -51.40 45.33
N GLN A 136 -3.25 -50.41 45.58
CA GLN A 136 -3.13 -49.25 44.71
C GLN A 136 -1.82 -49.34 43.94
N LYS A 137 -1.91 -49.25 42.61
CA LYS A 137 -0.75 -49.18 41.74
C LYS A 137 -0.14 -47.78 41.84
N LEU A 138 1.10 -47.72 42.32
CA LEU A 138 1.86 -46.47 42.39
C LEU A 138 2.31 -46.05 40.99
N ARG A 139 1.82 -44.90 40.52
CA ARG A 139 2.31 -44.26 39.29
C ARG A 139 3.74 -43.73 39.54
N PRO A 140 4.54 -43.45 38.50
CA PRO A 140 5.87 -42.86 38.67
C PRO A 140 5.87 -41.58 39.52
N VAL A 141 4.83 -40.74 39.39
CA VAL A 141 4.62 -39.57 40.24
C VAL A 141 4.39 -39.92 41.72
N ASP A 142 3.63 -40.98 42.00
CA ASP A 142 3.36 -41.43 43.37
C ASP A 142 4.61 -42.10 43.99
N GLN A 143 5.38 -42.83 43.17
CA GLN A 143 6.66 -43.41 43.58
C GLN A 143 7.67 -42.32 43.95
N LEU A 144 7.81 -41.28 43.12
CA LEU A 144 8.66 -40.14 43.42
C LEU A 144 8.18 -39.40 44.67
N ARG A 145 6.87 -39.18 44.83
CA ARG A 145 6.28 -38.60 46.03
C ARG A 145 6.64 -39.41 47.29
N HIS A 146 6.49 -40.73 47.23
CA HIS A 146 6.84 -41.60 48.35
C HIS A 146 8.33 -41.51 48.69
N LEU A 147 9.22 -41.50 47.70
CA LEU A 147 10.66 -41.35 47.90
C LEU A 147 11.01 -40.00 48.55
N LEU A 148 10.40 -38.89 48.09
CA LEU A 148 10.63 -37.56 48.66
C LEU A 148 10.18 -37.49 50.12
N VAL A 149 9.05 -38.11 50.47
CA VAL A 149 8.53 -38.15 51.83
C VAL A 149 9.38 -39.07 52.72
N SER A 150 9.75 -40.27 52.25
CA SER A 150 10.55 -41.22 53.04
C SER A 150 11.96 -40.71 53.33
N CYS A 151 12.54 -39.95 52.41
CA CYS A 151 13.86 -39.37 52.57
C CYS A 151 13.85 -37.98 53.22
N ALA A 152 12.66 -37.43 53.53
CA ALA A 152 12.45 -36.10 54.11
C ALA A 152 13.25 -34.97 53.41
N GLY A 153 13.38 -35.06 52.08
CA GLY A 153 14.20 -34.12 51.32
C GLY A 153 14.35 -34.49 49.85
N GLY A 154 14.80 -33.50 49.06
CA GLY A 154 15.07 -33.65 47.62
C GLY A 154 16.48 -34.15 47.29
N GLU A 155 17.26 -34.55 48.29
CA GLU A 155 18.69 -34.88 48.17
C GLU A 155 18.97 -36.26 48.78
N SER A 156 18.73 -37.32 48.01
CA SER A 156 19.06 -38.68 48.43
C SER A 156 19.49 -39.54 47.24
N GLU A 157 20.26 -40.59 47.53
CA GLU A 157 20.79 -41.50 46.50
C GLU A 157 19.66 -42.27 45.82
N GLU A 158 18.56 -42.54 46.53
CA GLU A 158 17.35 -43.19 46.01
C GLU A 158 16.67 -42.35 44.92
N ILE A 159 16.65 -41.02 45.09
CA ILE A 159 16.12 -40.10 44.07
C ILE A 159 17.03 -40.10 42.85
N GLU A 160 18.35 -40.10 43.03
CA GLU A 160 19.30 -40.19 41.91
C GLU A 160 19.13 -41.51 41.13
N ARG A 161 18.90 -42.63 41.82
CA ARG A 161 18.59 -43.92 41.19
C ARG A 161 17.29 -43.87 40.39
N PHE A 162 16.27 -43.17 40.88
CA PHE A 162 15.02 -42.94 40.16
C PHE A 162 15.25 -42.15 38.85
N PHE A 163 16.03 -41.06 38.91
CA PHE A 163 16.38 -40.26 37.72
C PHE A 163 17.20 -41.05 36.69
N LYS A 164 18.13 -41.91 37.14
CA LYS A 164 18.89 -42.81 36.26
C LYS A 164 17.99 -43.88 35.62
N LEU A 165 17.01 -44.41 36.36
CA LEU A 165 16.11 -45.46 35.88
C LEU A 165 15.17 -44.97 34.76
N HIS A 166 14.54 -43.82 34.98
CA HIS A 166 13.54 -43.26 34.05
C HIS A 166 14.14 -42.39 32.94
N ARG A 167 15.44 -42.09 33.00
CA ARG A 167 16.14 -41.03 32.27
C ARG A 167 15.79 -39.64 32.80
N GLU A 168 16.76 -38.75 32.74
CA GLU A 168 16.70 -37.40 33.31
C GLU A 168 15.48 -36.62 32.81
N GLU A 169 15.15 -36.69 31.51
CA GLU A 169 14.03 -35.96 30.89
C GLU A 169 12.66 -36.36 31.46
N GLN A 170 12.43 -37.67 31.62
CA GLN A 170 11.15 -38.22 32.09
C GLN A 170 10.99 -38.05 33.60
N ALA A 171 12.09 -38.20 34.34
CA ALA A 171 12.12 -37.94 35.77
C ALA A 171 11.89 -36.45 36.06
N CYS A 172 12.48 -35.55 35.28
CA CYS A 172 12.19 -34.11 35.33
C CYS A 172 10.72 -33.81 35.04
N GLY A 173 10.15 -34.38 33.97
CA GLY A 173 8.72 -34.23 33.68
C GLY A 173 7.80 -34.76 34.78
N THR A 174 8.23 -35.77 35.54
CA THR A 174 7.47 -36.33 36.68
C THR A 174 7.65 -35.47 37.94
N ALA A 175 8.84 -34.95 38.19
CA ALA A 175 9.12 -34.00 39.26
C ALA A 175 8.34 -32.70 39.08
N LEU A 176 8.17 -32.22 37.84
CA LEU A 176 7.38 -31.04 37.53
C LEU A 176 5.90 -31.19 37.90
N ILE A 177 5.32 -32.38 37.76
CA ILE A 177 3.93 -32.63 38.18
C ILE A 177 3.76 -32.36 39.69
N LEU A 178 4.72 -32.83 40.50
CA LEU A 178 4.71 -32.59 41.95
C LEU A 178 5.07 -31.15 42.30
N ALA A 179 6.01 -30.55 41.58
CA ALA A 179 6.42 -29.16 41.78
C ALA A 179 5.26 -28.18 41.48
N CYS A 180 4.44 -28.47 40.47
CA CYS A 180 3.29 -27.65 40.07
C CYS A 180 2.00 -27.99 40.85
N SER A 181 2.02 -28.96 41.78
CA SER A 181 0.85 -29.31 42.59
C SER A 181 0.47 -28.17 43.53
N SER A 182 -0.78 -27.72 43.45
CA SER A 182 -1.36 -26.71 44.34
C SER A 182 -2.04 -27.31 45.57
N ALA A 183 -2.02 -28.64 45.73
CA ALA A 183 -2.63 -29.32 46.86
C ALA A 183 -1.92 -28.94 48.17
N ALA A 184 -2.69 -28.53 49.19
CA ALA A 184 -2.14 -28.10 50.48
C ALA A 184 -1.25 -29.16 51.14
N CYS A 185 -1.57 -30.45 50.95
CA CYS A 185 -0.81 -31.59 51.46
C CYS A 185 0.55 -31.81 50.76
N ASP A 186 0.77 -31.19 49.61
CA ASP A 186 1.99 -31.36 48.80
C ASP A 186 2.90 -30.12 48.83
N ARG A 187 2.65 -29.13 49.70
CA ARG A 187 3.44 -27.89 49.74
C ARG A 187 4.94 -28.14 49.99
N GLU A 188 5.28 -29.03 50.91
CA GLU A 188 6.68 -29.41 51.19
C GLU A 188 7.25 -30.31 50.07
N VAL A 189 6.43 -31.24 49.59
CA VAL A 189 6.78 -32.15 48.48
C VAL A 189 7.09 -31.37 47.20
N SER A 190 6.33 -30.32 46.89
CA SER A 190 6.54 -29.42 45.75
C SER A 190 7.91 -28.74 45.83
N GLN A 191 8.31 -28.27 47.01
CA GLN A 191 9.63 -27.68 47.23
C GLN A 191 10.75 -28.71 47.05
N TRP A 192 10.58 -29.91 47.62
CA TRP A 192 11.58 -30.99 47.47
C TRP A 192 11.69 -31.47 46.02
N ALA A 193 10.56 -31.59 45.31
CA ALA A 193 10.52 -31.92 43.89
C ALA A 193 11.19 -30.85 43.02
N THR A 194 10.99 -29.56 43.35
CA THR A 194 11.67 -28.44 42.69
C THR A 194 13.19 -28.52 42.88
N ARG A 195 13.67 -28.83 44.10
CA ARG A 195 15.10 -29.02 44.36
C ARG A 195 15.68 -30.22 43.59
N ALA A 196 14.97 -31.34 43.58
CA ALA A 196 15.36 -32.53 42.82
C ALA A 196 15.42 -32.25 41.31
N PHE A 197 14.46 -31.49 40.77
CA PHE A 197 14.43 -31.06 39.36
C PHE A 197 15.69 -30.26 38.98
N PHE A 198 16.08 -29.26 39.78
CA PHE A 198 17.25 -28.43 39.47
C PHE A 198 18.57 -29.20 39.58
N ARG A 199 18.67 -30.09 40.56
CA ARG A 199 19.90 -30.85 40.88
C ARG A 199 20.15 -32.02 39.93
N TYR A 200 19.13 -32.82 39.63
CA TYR A 200 19.27 -34.07 38.86
C TYR A 200 18.85 -33.94 37.39
N GLY A 201 18.39 -32.76 36.96
CA GLY A 201 17.92 -32.54 35.58
C GLY A 201 19.00 -32.23 34.54
N GLY A 202 20.28 -32.40 34.87
CA GLY A 202 21.40 -32.26 33.94
C GLY A 202 21.67 -30.83 33.46
N GLU A 203 22.55 -30.69 32.46
CA GLU A 203 22.95 -29.41 31.84
C GLU A 203 23.05 -29.55 30.31
N ALA A 204 22.84 -28.46 29.56
CA ALA A 204 22.99 -28.49 28.11
C ALA A 204 24.44 -28.68 27.65
N GLN A 205 24.62 -29.44 26.58
CA GLN A 205 25.92 -29.82 26.02
C GLN A 205 25.93 -29.71 24.50
N MET A 206 27.09 -29.43 23.89
CA MET A 206 27.25 -29.50 22.44
C MET A 206 27.64 -30.92 22.03
N ARG A 207 26.87 -31.54 21.13
CA ARG A 207 27.23 -32.81 20.48
C ARG A 207 28.01 -32.54 19.21
N PHE A 208 29.16 -33.19 19.09
CA PHE A 208 29.91 -33.24 17.85
C PHE A 208 29.58 -34.55 17.13
N PRO A 209 29.33 -34.53 15.81
CA PRO A 209 29.20 -35.76 15.04
C PRO A 209 30.54 -36.51 15.10
N ALA A 210 30.61 -37.58 15.90
CA ALA A 210 31.72 -38.53 15.81
C ALA A 210 31.49 -39.41 14.58
N ALA A 211 32.51 -39.56 13.73
CA ALA A 211 32.53 -40.62 12.71
C ALA A 211 32.25 -41.95 13.41
N MET A 212 31.33 -42.74 12.84
CA MET A 212 30.82 -43.96 13.44
C MET A 212 31.95 -44.85 13.97
N THR A 213 32.03 -45.01 15.29
CA THR A 213 32.67 -46.18 15.87
C THR A 213 31.60 -47.26 16.02
N THR A 214 31.86 -48.38 15.37
CA THR A 214 31.08 -49.62 15.47
C THR A 214 30.89 -50.01 16.94
N PRO A 215 29.75 -50.62 17.31
CA PRO A 215 29.52 -51.04 18.69
C PRO A 215 30.55 -52.12 19.06
N SER A 216 31.48 -51.76 19.93
CA SER A 216 32.45 -52.67 20.53
C SER A 216 31.75 -53.50 21.59
N THR A 217 31.29 -54.67 21.16
CA THR A 217 30.89 -55.77 22.03
C THR A 217 32.17 -56.45 22.53
N VAL A 218 32.37 -56.55 23.85
CA VAL A 218 33.36 -57.47 24.46
C VAL A 218 32.88 -57.79 25.88
N GLY A 219 32.81 -59.03 26.37
CA GLY A 219 33.20 -60.37 25.89
C GLY A 219 32.77 -61.41 26.95
N PRO A 220 33.45 -62.56 27.19
CA PRO A 220 34.15 -63.48 26.29
C PRO A 220 33.51 -64.90 26.30
N VAL A 221 33.68 -65.67 25.22
CA VAL A 221 33.38 -67.12 25.17
C VAL A 221 34.70 -67.88 25.16
N MET A 222 34.82 -68.92 26.01
CA MET A 222 35.95 -69.85 26.02
C MET A 222 35.55 -71.23 25.44
N SER A 223 36.45 -71.75 24.59
CA SER A 223 36.68 -73.14 24.11
C SER A 223 35.74 -73.80 23.08
N SER A 224 36.35 -74.09 21.92
CA SER A 224 35.97 -74.90 20.72
C SER A 224 36.08 -76.44 20.97
N PRO A 225 35.93 -77.41 19.99
CA PRO A 225 35.83 -77.28 18.51
C PRO A 225 34.91 -78.24 17.66
N ALA A 226 34.54 -77.74 16.46
CA ALA A 226 34.37 -78.41 15.12
C ALA A 226 33.21 -79.43 14.85
N PRO A 227 32.94 -79.85 13.58
CA PRO A 227 32.49 -79.05 12.42
C PRO A 227 31.31 -79.72 11.63
N GLY A 228 30.54 -78.95 10.84
CA GLY A 228 29.86 -79.54 9.67
C GLY A 228 28.52 -78.91 9.21
N VAL A 229 28.46 -78.69 7.89
CA VAL A 229 27.28 -78.66 7.01
C VAL A 229 26.52 -77.33 6.86
N MET A 230 26.70 -76.69 5.69
CA MET A 230 25.74 -75.72 5.11
C MET A 230 24.49 -76.45 4.60
N PRO A 231 23.32 -75.78 4.59
CA PRO A 231 22.57 -75.70 3.32
C PRO A 231 21.97 -74.30 3.02
N PRO A 232 21.45 -74.09 1.79
CA PRO A 232 21.50 -72.81 1.07
C PRO A 232 20.19 -72.00 1.06
N ALA A 233 20.32 -70.80 0.50
CA ALA A 233 19.27 -69.82 0.21
C ALA A 233 18.12 -70.33 -0.67
N PHE A 234 16.94 -69.75 -0.50
CA PHE A 234 15.92 -69.59 -1.54
C PHE A 234 15.39 -68.14 -1.60
N ALA A 235 15.54 -67.60 -2.80
CA ALA A 235 14.95 -66.43 -3.49
C ALA A 235 13.43 -66.26 -3.26
N THR A 236 12.71 -65.13 -3.43
CA THR A 236 12.80 -63.80 -4.12
C THR A 236 11.46 -63.06 -3.83
N PRO A 237 11.07 -61.88 -4.38
CA PRO A 237 11.78 -60.94 -5.26
C PRO A 237 11.80 -59.47 -4.81
N PHE A 238 12.82 -58.79 -5.32
CA PHE A 238 12.98 -57.35 -5.38
C PHE A 238 12.18 -56.80 -6.58
N VAL A 239 11.47 -55.68 -6.42
CA VAL A 239 11.00 -54.84 -7.52
C VAL A 239 11.76 -53.52 -7.45
N SER A 240 12.44 -53.22 -8.56
CA SER A 240 13.22 -52.01 -8.80
C SER A 240 12.30 -50.82 -9.11
N MET A 241 12.58 -49.66 -8.51
CA MET A 241 12.21 -48.37 -9.10
C MET A 241 13.43 -47.45 -9.14
N GLN A 242 13.45 -46.66 -10.21
CA GLN A 242 14.61 -46.07 -10.87
C GLN A 242 15.33 -44.95 -10.13
N SER A 243 16.61 -44.87 -10.46
CA SER A 243 17.62 -43.86 -10.19
C SER A 243 17.26 -42.45 -10.63
N GLY A 244 17.53 -41.47 -9.76
CA GLY A 244 17.46 -40.05 -10.10
C GLY A 244 17.89 -39.09 -8.99
N SER A 245 19.03 -39.32 -8.33
CA SER A 245 19.78 -38.26 -7.62
C SER A 245 21.15 -38.77 -7.19
N ALA A 246 22.21 -38.06 -7.59
CA ALA A 246 23.58 -38.31 -7.15
C ALA A 246 23.69 -38.35 -5.60
N PRO A 247 24.60 -39.14 -5.02
CA PRO A 247 24.86 -39.11 -3.60
C PRO A 247 25.45 -37.75 -3.23
N ILE A 248 24.63 -36.88 -2.65
CA ILE A 248 25.11 -35.67 -1.98
C ILE A 248 25.93 -36.16 -0.79
N THR A 249 27.24 -35.91 -0.84
CA THR A 249 28.16 -35.97 0.29
C THR A 249 27.50 -35.31 1.50
N PRO A 250 27.45 -35.94 2.69
CA PRO A 250 26.91 -35.27 3.86
C PRO A 250 27.81 -34.09 4.16
N MET A 251 27.32 -32.89 3.87
CA MET A 251 27.94 -31.66 4.32
C MET A 251 28.03 -31.73 5.85
N SER A 252 29.21 -31.42 6.36
CA SER A 252 29.55 -31.37 7.78
C SER A 252 28.43 -30.66 8.56
N ALA A 253 27.59 -31.43 9.26
CA ALA A 253 26.60 -30.88 10.16
C ALA A 253 27.36 -30.16 11.29
N GLY A 254 27.09 -28.87 11.46
CA GLY A 254 27.62 -28.10 12.58
C GLY A 254 27.29 -28.76 13.92
N PRO A 255 28.00 -28.42 15.01
CA PRO A 255 27.75 -29.02 16.32
C PRO A 255 26.31 -28.76 16.78
N GLU A 256 25.59 -29.82 17.14
CA GLU A 256 24.17 -29.79 17.53
C GLU A 256 24.05 -29.61 19.05
N VAL A 257 23.10 -28.80 19.50
CA VAL A 257 22.87 -28.57 20.93
C VAL A 257 22.00 -29.70 21.49
N ILE A 258 22.49 -30.41 22.51
CA ILE A 258 21.67 -31.28 23.36
C ILE A 258 21.18 -30.44 24.54
N PHE A 259 19.87 -30.23 24.61
CA PHE A 259 19.24 -29.55 25.74
C PHE A 259 19.27 -30.41 27.01
N SER A 260 19.21 -29.76 28.18
CA SER A 260 19.19 -30.46 29.46
C SER A 260 17.92 -31.28 29.67
N GLY A 261 17.97 -32.22 30.61
CA GLY A 261 16.78 -32.93 31.10
C GLY A 261 15.72 -32.01 31.68
N LYS A 262 16.10 -30.84 32.22
CA LYS A 262 15.17 -29.79 32.69
C LYS A 262 14.34 -29.23 31.54
N HIS A 263 15.01 -28.80 30.47
CA HIS A 263 14.35 -28.27 29.27
C HIS A 263 13.40 -29.32 28.67
N ASN A 264 13.90 -30.53 28.42
CA ASN A 264 13.10 -31.59 27.82
C ASN A 264 11.96 -32.04 28.73
N GLY A 265 12.18 -32.05 30.05
CA GLY A 265 11.15 -32.33 31.05
C GLY A 265 9.99 -31.32 31.02
N ILE A 266 10.29 -30.02 30.87
CA ILE A 266 9.27 -28.96 30.71
C ILE A 266 8.49 -29.19 29.40
N CYS A 267 9.17 -29.44 28.29
CA CYS A 267 8.52 -29.72 27.00
C CYS A 267 7.60 -30.94 27.07
N ILE A 268 8.08 -32.03 27.67
CA ILE A 268 7.31 -33.27 27.85
C ILE A 268 6.08 -33.01 28.70
N TYR A 269 6.21 -32.25 29.79
CA TYR A 269 5.09 -31.95 30.67
C TYR A 269 4.05 -31.06 29.98
N LEU A 270 4.49 -30.02 29.26
CA LEU A 270 3.61 -29.18 28.45
C LEU A 270 2.85 -30.00 27.38
N ALA A 271 3.57 -30.85 26.64
CA ALA A 271 2.97 -31.72 25.63
C ALA A 271 1.96 -32.72 26.21
N ARG A 272 2.14 -33.14 27.47
CA ARG A 272 1.20 -34.01 28.19
C ARG A 272 -0.09 -33.28 28.55
N ILE A 273 0.01 -32.06 29.09
CA ILE A 273 -1.15 -31.24 29.47
C ILE A 273 -1.99 -30.93 28.22
N LEU A 274 -1.34 -30.47 27.15
CA LEU A 274 -2.03 -30.02 25.94
C LEU A 274 -2.37 -31.16 24.97
N GLY A 275 -1.81 -32.36 25.14
CA GLY A 275 -1.86 -33.42 24.13
C GLY A 275 -3.27 -33.86 23.69
N ASN A 276 -4.27 -33.74 24.57
CA ASN A 276 -5.66 -34.08 24.23
C ASN A 276 -6.34 -33.02 23.35
N ILE A 277 -5.87 -31.77 23.41
CA ILE A 277 -6.51 -30.61 22.78
C ILE A 277 -5.66 -30.08 21.60
N TRP A 278 -4.35 -30.30 21.62
CA TRP A 278 -3.37 -29.63 20.76
C TRP A 278 -3.67 -29.70 19.26
N ASP A 279 -3.98 -30.88 18.75
CA ASP A 279 -4.33 -31.06 17.33
C ASP A 279 -5.85 -30.93 17.09
N GLY A 280 -6.64 -30.80 18.15
CA GLY A 280 -8.10 -30.75 18.10
C GLY A 280 -8.61 -29.45 17.47
N SER A 281 -9.73 -29.53 16.75
CA SER A 281 -10.46 -28.33 16.29
C SER A 281 -11.17 -27.66 17.47
N LEU A 282 -11.30 -26.33 17.44
CA LEU A 282 -12.00 -25.56 18.49
C LEU A 282 -13.53 -25.70 18.40
N ALA A 283 -14.07 -25.88 17.19
CA ALA A 283 -15.51 -25.91 16.93
C ALA A 283 -15.93 -27.13 16.09
N VAL A 284 -17.11 -27.68 16.39
CA VAL A 284 -17.76 -28.74 15.63
C VAL A 284 -19.13 -28.26 15.17
N GLU A 285 -19.50 -28.60 13.92
CA GLU A 285 -20.85 -28.35 13.43
C GLU A 285 -21.82 -29.40 13.98
N THR A 286 -22.83 -28.94 14.72
CA THR A 286 -23.99 -29.74 15.12
C THR A 286 -25.21 -29.29 14.33
N THR A 287 -25.86 -30.25 13.66
CA THR A 287 -27.10 -30.00 12.92
C THR A 287 -28.29 -30.32 13.81
N ILE A 288 -29.02 -29.29 14.21
CA ILE A 288 -30.24 -29.45 15.01
C ILE A 288 -31.44 -29.39 14.05
N SER A 289 -32.18 -30.50 13.95
CA SER A 289 -33.44 -30.56 13.22
C SER A 289 -34.60 -30.15 14.13
N LYS A 290 -35.17 -28.96 13.89
CA LYS A 290 -36.48 -28.56 14.44
C LYS A 290 -37.50 -28.58 13.31
N GLY A 291 -38.16 -29.73 13.09
CA GLY A 291 -39.17 -29.89 12.03
C GLY A 291 -38.58 -29.82 10.61
N HIS A 292 -39.23 -29.09 9.69
CA HIS A 292 -38.82 -28.94 8.28
C HIS A 292 -37.57 -28.06 8.06
N GLN A 293 -36.97 -27.50 9.11
CA GLN A 293 -35.76 -26.67 9.02
C GLN A 293 -34.60 -27.34 9.78
N THR A 294 -33.52 -27.62 9.04
CA THR A 294 -32.22 -28.03 9.58
C THR A 294 -31.39 -26.78 9.83
N VAL A 295 -31.09 -26.47 11.09
CA VAL A 295 -30.20 -25.35 11.46
C VAL A 295 -28.84 -25.94 11.84
N VAL A 296 -27.78 -25.47 11.17
CA VAL A 296 -26.40 -25.81 11.51
C VAL A 296 -25.90 -24.82 12.54
N ILE A 297 -25.47 -25.29 13.71
CA ILE A 297 -24.91 -24.49 14.79
C ILE A 297 -23.47 -24.95 15.03
N LEU A 298 -22.59 -24.01 15.34
CA LEU A 298 -21.22 -24.29 15.75
C LEU A 298 -21.17 -24.34 17.27
N GLU A 299 -20.80 -25.51 17.80
CA GLU A 299 -20.60 -25.72 19.23
C GLU A 299 -19.12 -25.98 19.52
N SER A 300 -18.71 -25.72 20.76
CA SER A 300 -17.35 -26.01 21.16
C SER A 300 -17.11 -27.52 21.23
N THR A 301 -15.96 -27.96 20.73
CA THR A 301 -15.50 -29.35 20.81
C THR A 301 -15.36 -29.88 22.24
N VAL A 302 -15.08 -29.00 23.21
CA VAL A 302 -14.71 -29.36 24.59
C VAL A 302 -15.63 -28.63 25.56
N ALA A 303 -16.09 -29.32 26.60
CA ALA A 303 -16.92 -28.72 27.65
C ALA A 303 -16.10 -27.76 28.54
N SER A 304 -16.75 -26.71 29.06
CA SER A 304 -16.10 -25.69 29.92
C SER A 304 -15.36 -26.29 31.14
N PHE A 305 -15.92 -27.35 31.73
CA PHE A 305 -15.30 -28.06 32.87
C PHE A 305 -13.96 -28.74 32.53
N GLU A 306 -13.83 -29.32 31.34
CA GLU A 306 -12.58 -29.97 30.91
C GLU A 306 -11.49 -28.92 30.60
N LEU A 307 -11.89 -27.80 30.00
CA LEU A 307 -11.00 -26.66 29.78
C LEU A 307 -10.49 -26.09 31.12
N GLU A 308 -11.34 -26.02 32.15
CA GLU A 308 -10.95 -25.55 33.48
C GLU A 308 -9.88 -26.43 34.13
N SER A 309 -10.02 -27.76 34.03
CA SER A 309 -9.01 -28.70 34.55
C SER A 309 -7.65 -28.52 33.86
N VAL A 310 -7.63 -28.40 32.53
CA VAL A 310 -6.38 -28.19 31.77
C VAL A 310 -5.78 -26.81 32.07
N LEU A 311 -6.62 -25.78 32.19
CA LEU A 311 -6.20 -24.42 32.52
C LEU A 311 -5.57 -24.33 33.91
N LEU A 312 -6.11 -25.05 34.91
CA LEU A 312 -5.53 -25.11 36.25
C LEU A 312 -4.13 -25.74 36.24
N GLN A 313 -3.94 -26.83 35.50
CA GLN A 313 -2.64 -27.48 35.37
C GLN A 313 -1.62 -26.60 34.65
N LEU A 314 -2.05 -25.94 33.56
CA LEU A 314 -1.20 -25.04 32.80
C LEU A 314 -0.83 -23.79 33.61
N LYS A 315 -1.75 -23.28 34.44
CA LYS A 315 -1.47 -22.19 35.39
C LYS A 315 -0.39 -22.57 36.39
N GLY A 316 -0.45 -23.79 36.94
CA GLY A 316 0.58 -24.31 37.83
C GLY A 316 1.97 -24.33 37.17
N LEU A 317 2.04 -24.75 35.90
CA LEU A 317 3.27 -24.71 35.12
C LEU A 317 3.74 -23.28 34.82
N GLN A 318 2.82 -22.39 34.46
CA GLN A 318 3.12 -20.97 34.20
C GLN A 318 3.73 -20.32 35.45
N GLU A 319 3.07 -20.45 36.61
CA GLU A 319 3.57 -19.91 37.87
C GLU A 319 4.94 -20.50 38.26
N PHE A 320 5.15 -21.80 38.00
CA PHE A 320 6.44 -22.43 38.22
C PHE A 320 7.52 -21.79 37.33
N LEU A 321 7.26 -21.60 36.03
CA LEU A 321 8.20 -20.97 35.11
C LEU A 321 8.49 -19.52 35.48
N ASP A 322 7.48 -18.75 35.89
CA ASP A 322 7.65 -17.34 36.26
C ASP A 322 8.47 -17.19 37.54
N LYS A 323 8.17 -17.99 38.58
CA LYS A 323 8.91 -18.01 39.85
C LYS A 323 10.37 -18.44 39.64
N ASN A 324 10.62 -19.36 38.70
CA ASN A 324 11.95 -19.94 38.49
C ASN A 324 12.70 -19.38 37.26
N SER A 325 12.13 -18.41 36.55
CA SER A 325 12.76 -17.76 35.39
C SER A 325 14.11 -17.10 35.72
N GLN A 326 14.26 -16.61 36.97
CA GLN A 326 15.49 -16.05 37.52
C GLN A 326 16.49 -17.10 38.02
N LEU A 327 16.08 -18.36 38.18
CA LEU A 327 16.91 -19.49 38.66
C LEU A 327 17.60 -20.27 37.52
N SER A 328 17.50 -19.77 36.28
CA SER A 328 18.35 -20.23 35.18
C SER A 328 19.83 -19.97 35.51
N PRO A 329 20.79 -20.77 34.98
CA PRO A 329 22.07 -21.11 35.64
C PRO A 329 23.04 -19.96 35.96
N SER A 330 22.72 -18.73 35.55
CA SER A 330 23.54 -17.55 35.77
C SER A 330 23.48 -17.00 37.20
N SER A 331 22.46 -17.36 38.01
CA SER A 331 22.30 -16.82 39.37
C SER A 331 22.79 -17.74 40.49
N LEU A 332 23.19 -18.99 40.19
CA LEU A 332 23.81 -19.90 41.17
C LEU A 332 25.32 -19.64 41.39
N GLY A 333 25.83 -18.49 40.97
CA GLY A 333 27.23 -18.09 41.21
C GLY A 333 27.54 -17.63 42.63
N THR A 334 26.56 -17.49 43.54
CA THR A 334 26.79 -16.83 44.85
C THR A 334 26.19 -17.51 46.08
N VAL A 335 25.66 -18.74 45.99
CA VAL A 335 25.34 -19.51 47.21
C VAL A 335 25.98 -20.89 47.14
N SER A 336 27.03 -21.04 47.93
CA SER A 336 27.85 -22.23 48.13
C SER A 336 27.05 -23.51 48.39
N PHE A 337 26.79 -24.30 47.34
CA PHE A 337 26.42 -25.72 47.49
C PHE A 337 27.04 -26.58 46.39
N SER A 338 28.32 -26.88 46.60
CA SER A 338 29.05 -28.13 46.29
C SER A 338 30.48 -27.86 45.82
N SER A 339 31.44 -28.44 46.54
CA SER A 339 32.87 -28.37 46.26
C SER A 339 33.21 -28.96 44.88
N PRO A 340 34.28 -28.48 44.20
CA PRO A 340 34.71 -28.95 42.88
C PRO A 340 35.39 -30.35 42.89
N ALA A 341 35.04 -31.23 43.81
CA ALA A 341 35.84 -32.43 44.08
C ALA A 341 35.54 -33.64 43.17
N ASN A 342 34.40 -33.67 42.44
CA ASN A 342 33.98 -34.87 41.71
C ASN A 342 34.01 -34.80 40.16
N LEU A 343 34.40 -33.65 39.57
CA LEU A 343 34.63 -33.56 38.11
C LEU A 343 36.06 -33.92 37.70
N GLN A 344 36.96 -34.16 38.66
CA GLN A 344 38.37 -34.47 38.39
C GLN A 344 38.66 -35.97 38.21
N GLN A 345 37.66 -36.86 38.35
CA GLN A 345 37.90 -38.31 38.41
C GLN A 345 37.39 -39.13 37.20
N ARG A 346 37.13 -38.48 36.05
CA ARG A 346 36.99 -39.18 34.74
C ARG A 346 37.94 -38.69 33.66
N LEU A 347 39.04 -38.03 34.05
CA LEU A 347 40.10 -37.55 33.15
C LEU A 347 41.47 -38.20 33.45
N LEU A 348 41.49 -39.50 33.75
CA LEU A 348 42.73 -40.26 33.88
C LEU A 348 42.82 -41.32 32.77
N GLY A 349 43.44 -40.91 31.67
CA GLY A 349 43.85 -41.77 30.57
C GLY A 349 44.59 -40.92 29.53
N PHE A 350 45.90 -41.18 29.39
CA PHE A 350 46.89 -40.47 28.55
C PHE A 350 47.61 -39.27 29.19
N MET A 351 48.55 -39.60 30.07
CA MET A 351 49.76 -38.81 30.30
C MET A 351 50.77 -39.02 29.15
N ARG A 352 51.17 -37.96 28.46
CA ARG A 352 52.58 -37.69 28.06
C ARG A 352 52.81 -36.17 27.94
N PRO A 353 54.02 -35.68 28.28
CA PRO A 353 54.32 -34.26 28.43
C PRO A 353 54.68 -33.61 27.09
N ASP A 354 54.69 -32.28 27.09
CA ASP A 354 55.15 -31.34 26.05
C ASP A 354 54.05 -30.72 25.17
N GLY A 355 53.49 -29.61 25.66
CA GLY A 355 52.59 -28.75 24.89
C GLY A 355 51.71 -27.84 25.75
N ALA A 356 52.31 -26.91 26.52
CA ALA A 356 51.56 -26.03 27.43
C ALA A 356 50.53 -25.09 26.72
N GLY A 357 50.60 -24.92 25.40
CA GLY A 357 49.69 -24.04 24.64
C GLY A 357 48.39 -24.69 24.13
N SER A 358 48.34 -26.01 23.91
CA SER A 358 47.17 -26.67 23.31
C SER A 358 46.08 -27.03 24.32
N GLN A 359 46.45 -27.29 25.59
CA GLN A 359 45.49 -27.60 26.65
C GLN A 359 44.66 -26.38 27.09
N GLN A 360 45.26 -25.19 27.12
CA GLN A 360 44.53 -23.95 27.42
C GLN A 360 43.54 -23.59 26.31
N VAL A 361 43.95 -23.71 25.04
CA VAL A 361 43.07 -23.46 23.89
C VAL A 361 41.91 -24.46 23.86
N GLN A 362 42.13 -25.73 24.22
CA GLN A 362 41.05 -26.72 24.27
C GLN A 362 40.09 -26.50 25.45
N GLN A 363 40.58 -26.05 26.61
CA GLN A 363 39.72 -25.65 27.74
C GLN A 363 38.90 -24.39 27.42
N GLU A 364 39.49 -23.38 26.77
CA GLU A 364 38.77 -22.18 26.33
C GLU A 364 37.71 -22.51 25.28
N LEU A 365 38.02 -23.39 24.32
CA LEU A 365 37.05 -23.86 23.34
C LEU A 365 35.88 -24.60 24.01
N GLN A 366 36.16 -25.49 24.95
CA GLN A 366 35.13 -26.21 25.72
C GLN A 366 34.26 -25.24 26.54
N ARG A 367 34.86 -24.24 27.19
CA ARG A 367 34.13 -23.19 27.93
C ARG A 367 33.25 -22.36 26.99
N LYS A 368 33.76 -22.03 25.79
CA LYS A 368 33.01 -21.31 24.75
C LYS A 368 31.83 -22.14 24.23
N TYR A 369 32.02 -23.44 24.01
CA TYR A 369 30.94 -24.33 23.57
C TYR A 369 29.89 -24.56 24.65
N HIS A 370 30.29 -24.73 25.91
CA HIS A 370 29.37 -24.84 27.03
C HIS A 370 28.54 -23.56 27.21
N THR A 371 29.19 -22.39 27.15
CA THR A 371 28.50 -21.09 27.21
C THR A 371 27.51 -20.94 26.06
N LYS A 372 27.88 -21.36 24.84
CA LYS A 372 26.96 -21.36 23.69
C LYS A 372 25.75 -22.28 23.91
N ALA A 373 25.95 -23.50 24.40
CA ALA A 373 24.87 -24.44 24.69
C ALA A 373 23.88 -23.85 25.73
N GLN A 374 24.39 -23.19 26.78
CA GLN A 374 23.57 -22.50 27.77
C GLN A 374 22.77 -21.33 27.18
N VAL A 375 23.36 -20.55 26.27
CA VAL A 375 22.66 -19.46 25.59
C VAL A 375 21.52 -20.00 24.73
N TYR A 376 21.75 -21.06 23.95
CA TYR A 376 20.71 -21.71 23.16
C TYR A 376 19.58 -22.27 24.03
N GLU A 377 19.92 -22.92 25.14
CA GLU A 377 18.94 -23.42 26.11
C GLU A 377 18.12 -22.27 26.70
N LYS A 378 18.75 -21.16 27.09
CA LYS A 378 18.05 -19.99 27.62
C LYS A 378 17.05 -19.41 26.62
N VAL A 379 17.45 -19.26 25.35
CA VAL A 379 16.56 -18.76 24.28
C VAL A 379 15.39 -19.73 24.07
N SER A 380 15.64 -21.04 24.06
CA SER A 380 14.60 -22.05 23.92
C SER A 380 13.61 -22.03 25.09
N LEU A 381 14.11 -21.93 26.34
CA LEU A 381 13.28 -21.81 27.54
C LEU A 381 12.42 -20.55 27.54
N GLN A 382 12.95 -19.41 27.07
CA GLN A 382 12.17 -18.18 26.88
C GLN A 382 11.06 -18.38 25.84
N GLY A 383 11.36 -19.08 24.74
CA GLY A 383 10.36 -19.47 23.74
C GLY A 383 9.26 -20.36 24.31
N ILE A 384 9.62 -21.35 25.13
CA ILE A 384 8.66 -22.23 25.83
C ILE A 384 7.82 -21.44 26.83
N GLN A 385 8.42 -20.53 27.60
CA GLN A 385 7.69 -19.67 28.53
C GLN A 385 6.65 -18.84 27.78
N GLN A 386 7.03 -18.20 26.66
CA GLN A 386 6.09 -17.46 25.82
C GLN A 386 4.99 -18.36 25.24
N LEU A 387 5.33 -19.58 24.84
CA LEU A 387 4.34 -20.56 24.36
C LEU A 387 3.34 -20.93 25.45
N VAL A 388 3.80 -21.22 26.67
CA VAL A 388 2.93 -21.52 27.83
C VAL A 388 1.99 -20.36 28.12
N HIS A 389 2.49 -19.12 28.11
CA HIS A 389 1.66 -17.92 28.30
C HIS A 389 0.61 -17.77 27.21
N ARG A 390 0.98 -17.95 25.94
CA ARG A 390 0.04 -17.88 24.82
C ARG A 390 -0.99 -19.00 24.88
N SER A 391 -0.58 -20.24 25.11
CA SER A 391 -1.49 -21.38 25.26
C SER A 391 -2.47 -21.19 26.41
N TYR A 392 -2.00 -20.65 27.54
CA TYR A 392 -2.86 -20.34 28.69
C TYR A 392 -3.93 -19.31 28.32
N GLN A 393 -3.52 -18.20 27.71
CA GLN A 393 -4.46 -17.14 27.32
C GLN A 393 -5.45 -17.59 26.25
N THR A 394 -5.01 -18.36 25.24
CA THR A 394 -5.91 -18.91 24.22
C THR A 394 -6.91 -19.90 24.83
N LEU A 395 -6.50 -20.77 25.76
CA LEU A 395 -7.43 -21.66 26.47
C LEU A 395 -8.40 -20.89 27.36
N ALA A 396 -7.92 -19.85 28.03
CA ALA A 396 -8.75 -19.04 28.90
C ALA A 396 -9.77 -18.19 28.10
N LEU A 397 -9.36 -17.66 26.95
CA LEU A 397 -10.28 -17.06 25.98
C LEU A 397 -11.31 -18.09 25.50
N TRP A 398 -10.88 -19.31 25.17
CA TRP A 398 -11.81 -20.35 24.74
C TRP A 398 -12.83 -20.71 25.83
N LYS A 399 -12.39 -20.87 27.09
CA LYS A 399 -13.31 -21.05 28.23
C LYS A 399 -14.31 -19.89 28.33
N LEU A 400 -13.83 -18.65 28.24
CA LEU A 400 -14.67 -17.46 28.32
C LEU A 400 -15.73 -17.42 27.20
N LEU A 401 -15.36 -17.82 25.98
CA LEU A 401 -16.30 -17.93 24.86
C LEU A 401 -17.37 -19.01 25.11
N CYS A 402 -17.00 -20.12 25.75
CA CYS A 402 -17.97 -21.16 26.16
C CYS A 402 -18.95 -20.63 27.22
N ASP A 403 -18.48 -19.83 28.19
CA ASP A 403 -19.29 -19.27 29.25
C ASP A 403 -20.28 -18.19 28.73
N HIS A 404 -19.96 -17.52 27.61
CA HIS A 404 -20.79 -16.49 26.96
C HIS A 404 -21.53 -16.95 25.69
N GLN A 405 -21.95 -18.21 25.63
CA GLN A 405 -22.73 -18.76 24.50
C GLN A 405 -21.98 -18.74 23.15
N PHE A 406 -20.97 -19.60 23.04
CA PHE A 406 -20.10 -19.78 21.86
C PHE A 406 -20.83 -19.75 20.51
N SER A 407 -22.01 -20.35 20.41
CA SER A 407 -22.78 -20.45 19.16
C SER A 407 -23.24 -19.09 18.61
N LEU A 408 -23.62 -18.14 19.48
CA LEU A 408 -24.03 -16.80 19.05
C LEU A 408 -22.84 -16.00 18.53
N ILE A 409 -21.71 -16.07 19.24
CA ILE A 409 -20.47 -15.39 18.86
C ILE A 409 -20.03 -15.88 17.48
N MET A 410 -20.03 -17.21 17.26
CA MET A 410 -19.68 -17.80 15.97
C MET A 410 -20.58 -17.34 14.83
N SER A 411 -21.86 -17.09 15.08
CA SER A 411 -22.80 -16.61 14.06
C SER A 411 -22.54 -15.17 13.61
N GLU A 412 -21.92 -14.35 14.47
CA GLU A 412 -21.59 -12.95 14.19
C GLU A 412 -20.27 -12.77 13.42
N LEU A 413 -19.39 -13.79 13.43
CA LEU A 413 -18.13 -13.71 12.70
C LEU A 413 -18.36 -13.81 11.18
N PRO A 414 -17.53 -13.15 10.35
CA PRO A 414 -17.52 -13.34 8.90
C PRO A 414 -17.32 -14.81 8.50
N LYS A 415 -17.93 -15.24 7.39
CA LYS A 415 -17.88 -16.64 6.91
C LYS A 415 -16.46 -17.18 6.73
N GLU A 416 -15.52 -16.32 6.29
CA GLU A 416 -14.10 -16.67 6.15
C GLU A 416 -13.48 -17.13 7.48
N PHE A 417 -13.73 -16.39 8.56
CA PHE A 417 -13.24 -16.75 9.90
C PHE A 417 -13.99 -17.96 10.48
N GLN A 418 -15.28 -18.14 10.16
CA GLN A 418 -16.02 -19.34 10.55
C GLN A 418 -15.43 -20.61 9.92
N GLU A 419 -15.03 -20.55 8.65
CA GLU A 419 -14.35 -21.67 7.97
C GLU A 419 -12.94 -21.91 8.53
N GLN A 420 -12.20 -20.84 8.81
CA GLN A 420 -10.88 -20.95 9.43
C GLN A 420 -10.95 -21.60 10.82
N ILE A 421 -11.96 -21.28 11.66
CA ILE A 421 -12.11 -21.90 12.99
C ILE A 421 -12.43 -23.40 12.88
N LYS A 422 -13.15 -23.83 11.85
CA LYS A 422 -13.42 -25.27 11.61
C LYS A 422 -12.16 -26.02 11.22
N GLY A 423 -11.36 -25.43 10.33
CA GLY A 423 -10.13 -26.02 9.80
C GLY A 423 -8.91 -25.88 10.71
N ALA A 424 -8.92 -24.93 11.65
CA ALA A 424 -7.81 -24.66 12.55
C ALA A 424 -7.80 -25.62 13.74
N SER A 425 -6.63 -26.18 14.00
CA SER A 425 -6.37 -26.89 15.25
C SER A 425 -5.94 -25.91 16.36
N PHE A 426 -6.04 -26.33 17.62
CA PHE A 426 -5.63 -25.49 18.76
C PHE A 426 -4.19 -24.97 18.63
N LYS A 427 -3.26 -25.80 18.15
CA LYS A 427 -1.88 -25.37 17.85
C LYS A 427 -1.80 -24.23 16.83
N ASP A 428 -2.67 -24.23 15.82
CA ASP A 428 -2.66 -23.21 14.76
C ASP A 428 -3.12 -21.87 15.34
N VAL A 429 -4.12 -21.91 16.23
CA VAL A 429 -4.62 -20.71 16.93
C VAL A 429 -3.55 -20.12 17.85
N VAL A 430 -2.82 -20.96 18.60
CA VAL A 430 -1.77 -20.49 19.52
C VAL A 430 -0.56 -19.89 18.77
N ILE A 431 -0.15 -20.48 17.64
CA ILE A 431 1.05 -20.08 16.92
C ILE A 431 0.78 -18.95 15.92
N ARG A 432 -0.32 -19.04 15.16
CA ARG A 432 -0.64 -18.13 14.03
C ARG A 432 -1.97 -17.40 14.19
N GLY A 433 -2.79 -17.74 15.18
CA GLY A 433 -4.16 -17.22 15.34
C GLY A 433 -4.28 -15.89 16.07
N LYS A 434 -3.33 -14.95 15.95
CA LYS A 434 -3.50 -13.62 16.56
C LYS A 434 -4.72 -12.89 15.95
N GLU A 435 -4.84 -12.92 14.62
CA GLU A 435 -5.98 -12.34 13.89
C GLU A 435 -7.28 -13.06 14.24
N LEU A 436 -7.25 -14.40 14.32
CA LEU A 436 -8.42 -15.21 14.68
C LEU A 436 -8.89 -14.94 16.12
N SER A 437 -7.96 -14.85 17.07
CA SER A 437 -8.25 -14.53 18.47
C SER A 437 -8.80 -13.10 18.59
N GLY A 438 -8.23 -12.15 17.83
CA GLY A 438 -8.74 -10.78 17.75
C GLY A 438 -10.16 -10.70 17.16
N ALA A 439 -10.44 -11.48 16.11
CA ALA A 439 -11.77 -11.58 15.51
C ALA A 439 -12.79 -12.21 16.48
N LEU A 440 -12.39 -13.24 17.23
CA LEU A 440 -13.22 -13.85 18.27
C LEU A 440 -13.54 -12.88 19.42
N ILE A 441 -12.53 -12.14 19.90
CA ILE A 441 -12.72 -11.09 20.92
C ILE A 441 -13.64 -9.99 20.39
N THR A 442 -13.43 -9.54 19.15
CA THR A 442 -14.27 -8.52 18.50
C THR A 442 -15.71 -9.02 18.33
N GLY A 443 -15.90 -10.29 17.95
CA GLY A 443 -17.20 -10.93 17.87
C GLY A 443 -17.91 -10.97 19.21
N LEU A 444 -17.21 -11.40 20.27
CA LEU A 444 -17.73 -11.40 21.65
C LEU A 444 -18.18 -10.00 22.07
N ILE A 445 -17.33 -8.98 21.85
CA ILE A 445 -17.66 -7.59 22.20
C ILE A 445 -18.86 -7.08 21.38
N ASN A 446 -18.92 -7.40 20.09
CA ASN A 446 -20.04 -6.99 19.23
C ASN A 446 -21.38 -7.61 19.67
N VAL A 447 -21.40 -8.85 20.17
CA VAL A 447 -22.61 -9.45 20.76
C VAL A 447 -23.10 -8.61 21.94
N TYR A 448 -22.19 -8.24 22.85
CA TYR A 448 -22.54 -7.40 23.99
C TYR A 448 -22.99 -5.98 23.60
N ILE A 449 -22.38 -5.40 22.55
CA ILE A 449 -22.81 -4.12 21.99
C ILE A 449 -24.22 -4.22 21.42
N LYS A 450 -24.57 -5.33 20.73
CA LYS A 450 -25.93 -5.54 20.20
C LYS A 450 -26.98 -5.66 21.31
N ASP A 451 -26.62 -6.29 22.42
CA ASP A 451 -27.48 -6.43 23.60
C ASP A 451 -27.57 -5.14 24.44
N ASN A 452 -26.92 -4.05 24.02
CA ASN A 452 -26.84 -2.77 24.73
C ASN A 452 -26.32 -2.91 26.18
N ALA A 453 -25.52 -3.95 26.46
CA ALA A 453 -24.89 -4.16 27.75
C ALA A 453 -23.51 -3.48 27.81
N SER A 454 -23.13 -2.98 28.97
CA SER A 454 -21.85 -2.27 29.15
C SER A 454 -20.65 -3.18 28.88
N VAL A 455 -19.75 -2.78 27.97
CA VAL A 455 -18.58 -3.59 27.59
C VAL A 455 -17.49 -3.58 28.68
N ASP A 456 -17.52 -2.60 29.58
CA ASP A 456 -16.51 -2.39 30.63
C ASP A 456 -16.20 -3.64 31.49
N ALA A 457 -17.22 -4.42 31.88
CA ALA A 457 -17.03 -5.61 32.70
C ALA A 457 -16.25 -6.71 31.96
N ILE A 458 -16.55 -6.90 30.68
CA ILE A 458 -15.92 -7.94 29.85
C ILE A 458 -14.56 -7.49 29.36
N SER A 459 -14.39 -6.20 29.03
CA SER A 459 -13.08 -5.65 28.72
C SER A 459 -12.12 -5.78 29.91
N ASN A 460 -12.56 -5.55 31.15
CA ASN A 460 -11.73 -5.77 32.33
C ASN A 460 -11.41 -7.26 32.52
N HIS A 461 -12.41 -8.13 32.33
CA HIS A 461 -12.21 -9.57 32.42
C HIS A 461 -11.24 -10.12 31.35
N LEU A 462 -11.35 -9.65 30.11
CA LEU A 462 -10.43 -9.98 29.01
C LEU A 462 -9.01 -9.45 29.28
N ARG A 463 -8.89 -8.29 29.92
CA ARG A 463 -7.60 -7.70 30.29
C ARG A 463 -6.90 -8.50 31.39
N ASP A 464 -7.66 -8.98 32.37
CA ASP A 464 -7.14 -9.80 33.47
C ASP A 464 -6.71 -11.20 33.00
N ILE A 465 -7.48 -11.79 32.09
CA ILE A 465 -7.27 -13.16 31.63
C ILE A 465 -6.27 -13.24 30.45
N CYS A 466 -6.35 -12.31 29.50
CA CYS A 466 -5.66 -12.40 28.21
C CYS A 466 -4.84 -11.13 27.84
N PRO A 467 -3.87 -10.68 28.66
CA PRO A 467 -3.17 -9.42 28.43
C PRO A 467 -2.24 -9.41 27.18
N LEU A 468 -1.83 -10.57 26.64
CA LEU A 468 -1.05 -10.63 25.40
C LEU A 468 -1.94 -10.60 24.15
N LEU A 469 -3.23 -10.92 24.29
CA LEU A 469 -4.20 -10.94 23.19
C LEU A 469 -5.10 -9.69 23.19
N TYR A 470 -5.38 -9.11 24.36
CA TYR A 470 -6.21 -7.93 24.56
C TYR A 470 -5.49 -6.89 25.41
N SER A 471 -5.07 -5.81 24.77
CA SER A 471 -4.30 -4.74 25.39
C SER A 471 -5.19 -3.66 26.01
N SER A 472 -4.58 -2.75 26.77
CA SER A 472 -5.27 -1.55 27.27
C SER A 472 -5.80 -0.69 26.11
N ASP A 473 -5.06 -0.63 25.01
CA ASP A 473 -5.43 0.08 23.78
C ASP A 473 -6.68 -0.54 23.16
N ASP A 474 -6.76 -1.87 23.08
CA ASP A 474 -7.93 -2.57 22.54
C ASP A 474 -9.19 -2.33 23.39
N SER A 475 -9.02 -2.20 24.70
CA SER A 475 -10.11 -1.88 25.62
C SER A 475 -10.67 -0.47 25.44
N ILE A 476 -9.80 0.53 25.29
CA ILE A 476 -10.25 1.90 25.04
C ILE A 476 -10.90 1.97 23.64
N CYS A 477 -10.37 1.24 22.65
CA CYS A 477 -10.96 1.11 21.32
C CYS A 477 -12.36 0.48 21.35
N SER A 478 -12.54 -0.58 22.14
CA SER A 478 -13.84 -1.27 22.31
C SER A 478 -14.89 -0.36 22.95
N LYS A 479 -14.49 0.39 23.99
CA LYS A 479 -15.34 1.39 24.64
C LYS A 479 -15.72 2.52 23.70
N ALA A 480 -14.77 3.03 22.91
CA ALA A 480 -15.06 4.06 21.93
C ALA A 480 -16.03 3.56 20.84
N ASN A 481 -15.89 2.31 20.39
CA ASN A 481 -16.83 1.69 19.44
C ASN A 481 -18.23 1.49 20.07
N GLU A 482 -18.34 1.10 21.34
CA GLU A 482 -19.62 1.05 22.07
C GLU A 482 -20.31 2.42 22.08
N MET A 483 -19.57 3.49 22.38
CA MET A 483 -20.08 4.87 22.35
C MET A 483 -20.51 5.28 20.93
N LEU A 484 -19.78 4.85 19.90
CA LEU A 484 -20.13 5.09 18.51
C LEU A 484 -21.41 4.34 18.11
N GLN A 485 -21.54 3.05 18.42
CA GLN A 485 -22.75 2.28 18.07
C GLN A 485 -23.97 2.76 18.85
N SER A 486 -23.83 3.07 20.15
CA SER A 486 -24.92 3.65 20.94
C SER A 486 -25.35 5.01 20.38
N SER A 487 -24.44 5.83 19.85
CA SER A 487 -24.77 7.11 19.22
C SER A 487 -25.69 6.99 17.98
N LYS A 488 -25.72 5.82 17.31
CA LYS A 488 -26.67 5.54 16.21
C LYS A 488 -28.11 5.43 16.69
N GLN A 489 -28.32 4.99 17.93
CA GLN A 489 -29.65 4.80 18.52
C GLN A 489 -30.19 6.08 19.19
N ILE A 490 -29.32 7.07 19.49
CA ILE A 490 -29.69 8.33 20.14
C ILE A 490 -30.38 9.28 19.15
N GLN A 491 -31.62 9.65 19.45
CA GLN A 491 -32.42 10.59 18.64
C GLN A 491 -32.06 12.07 18.88
N ASN A 492 -31.58 12.42 20.08
CA ASN A 492 -31.25 13.81 20.44
C ASN A 492 -29.90 14.24 19.84
N LYS A 493 -29.91 15.25 18.96
CA LYS A 493 -28.70 15.77 18.26
C LYS A 493 -27.57 16.20 19.20
N ILE A 494 -27.89 16.90 20.31
CA ILE A 494 -26.89 17.42 21.26
C ILE A 494 -26.23 16.27 22.05
N ASN A 495 -27.02 15.32 22.55
CA ASN A 495 -26.50 14.17 23.29
C ASN A 495 -25.68 13.27 22.36
N LYS A 496 -26.14 13.09 21.12
CA LYS A 496 -25.39 12.37 20.08
C LYS A 496 -24.03 13.02 19.82
N GLU A 497 -23.97 14.34 19.67
CA GLU A 497 -22.71 15.07 19.47
C GLU A 497 -21.78 14.98 20.70
N ARG A 498 -22.32 15.01 21.93
CA ARG A 498 -21.54 14.81 23.15
C ARG A 498 -20.91 13.41 23.20
N THR A 499 -21.70 12.36 23.01
CA THR A 499 -21.21 10.97 23.02
C THR A 499 -20.17 10.72 21.91
N LEU A 500 -20.36 11.35 20.74
CA LEU A 500 -19.39 11.28 19.64
C LEU A 500 -18.08 12.00 19.97
N ARG A 501 -18.12 13.17 20.63
CA ARG A 501 -16.90 13.86 21.09
C ARG A 501 -16.15 13.07 22.17
N GLU A 502 -16.86 12.43 23.10
CA GLU A 502 -16.25 11.57 24.10
C GLU A 502 -15.59 10.33 23.46
N SER A 503 -16.27 9.69 22.49
CA SER A 503 -15.70 8.63 21.66
C SER A 503 -14.44 9.10 20.91
N LEU A 504 -14.46 10.31 20.34
CA LEU A 504 -13.32 10.90 19.66
C LEU A 504 -12.12 11.08 20.59
N GLN A 505 -12.34 11.59 21.82
CA GLN A 505 -11.27 11.75 22.81
C GLN A 505 -10.62 10.42 23.18
N LEU A 506 -11.40 9.35 23.31
CA LEU A 506 -10.89 8.01 23.56
C LEU A 506 -10.04 7.50 22.38
N TYR A 507 -10.50 7.67 21.14
CA TYR A 507 -9.70 7.31 19.95
C TYR A 507 -8.44 8.16 19.79
N GLN A 508 -8.50 9.45 20.14
CA GLN A 508 -7.33 10.34 20.12
C GLN A 508 -6.24 9.84 21.09
N GLN A 509 -6.58 9.21 22.22
CA GLN A 509 -5.59 8.68 23.16
C GLN A 509 -4.73 7.56 22.53
N ILE A 510 -5.31 6.71 21.67
CA ILE A 510 -4.72 5.46 21.14
C ILE A 510 -4.25 5.58 19.68
N SER A 511 -4.19 6.80 19.12
CA SER A 511 -4.10 7.04 17.66
C SER A 511 -2.92 6.43 16.88
N GLN A 512 -1.98 5.74 17.53
CA GLN A 512 -0.86 5.03 16.91
C GLN A 512 -1.23 3.64 16.37
N ASN A 513 -2.09 2.89 17.08
CA ASN A 513 -2.35 1.45 16.82
C ASN A 513 -3.74 1.18 16.23
N ILE A 514 -4.49 2.22 15.84
CA ILE A 514 -5.88 2.09 15.38
C ILE A 514 -5.97 1.86 13.86
N ASP A 515 -6.89 0.98 13.46
CA ASP A 515 -7.38 0.87 12.08
C ASP A 515 -8.26 2.09 11.72
N LEU A 516 -7.59 3.18 11.29
CA LEU A 516 -8.23 4.45 10.94
C LEU A 516 -9.32 4.31 9.86
N PRO A 517 -9.14 3.56 8.76
CA PRO A 517 -10.18 3.35 7.74
C PRO A 517 -11.52 2.85 8.31
N LEU A 518 -11.49 1.85 9.19
CA LEU A 518 -12.72 1.28 9.77
C LEU A 518 -13.46 2.29 10.65
N VAL A 519 -12.74 2.98 11.52
CA VAL A 519 -13.30 3.99 12.42
C VAL A 519 -13.83 5.20 11.63
N CYS A 520 -13.11 5.64 10.60
CA CYS A 520 -13.57 6.72 9.71
C CYS A 520 -14.86 6.31 8.99
N SER A 521 -14.95 5.07 8.52
CA SER A 521 -16.18 4.53 7.92
C SER A 521 -17.37 4.55 8.88
N GLN A 522 -17.14 4.19 10.13
CA GLN A 522 -18.16 4.23 11.17
C GLN A 522 -18.59 5.67 11.50
N TYR A 523 -17.66 6.63 11.62
CA TYR A 523 -18.01 8.03 11.82
C TYR A 523 -18.76 8.65 10.64
N ARG A 524 -18.44 8.22 9.40
CA ARG A 524 -19.21 8.59 8.20
C ARG A 524 -20.67 8.16 8.31
N GLN A 525 -20.94 6.93 8.74
CA GLN A 525 -22.33 6.44 8.94
C GLN A 525 -23.11 7.27 9.95
N VAL A 526 -22.43 7.84 10.95
CA VAL A 526 -23.07 8.66 11.99
C VAL A 526 -23.15 10.15 11.60
N ARG A 527 -22.61 10.52 10.42
CA ARG A 527 -22.50 11.88 9.88
C ARG A 527 -21.61 12.83 10.71
N PHE A 528 -20.57 12.29 11.34
CA PHE A 528 -19.62 13.06 12.17
C PHE A 528 -18.29 13.29 11.43
N TYR A 529 -18.30 14.17 10.43
CA TYR A 529 -17.14 14.43 9.56
C TYR A 529 -16.04 15.25 10.24
N GLU A 530 -16.39 16.13 11.18
CA GLU A 530 -15.43 16.90 12.00
C GLU A 530 -14.51 15.98 12.80
N GLY A 531 -15.07 14.94 13.43
CA GLY A 531 -14.27 13.95 14.17
C GLY A 531 -13.35 13.12 13.30
N VAL A 532 -13.71 12.86 12.04
CA VAL A 532 -12.81 12.16 11.08
C VAL A 532 -11.58 13.02 10.81
N LEU A 533 -11.78 14.30 10.53
CA LEU A 533 -10.68 15.25 10.28
C LEU A 533 -9.76 15.35 11.50
N GLU A 534 -10.32 15.62 12.68
CA GLU A 534 -9.54 15.77 13.92
C GLU A 534 -8.81 14.49 14.32
N LEU A 535 -9.45 13.32 14.18
CA LEU A 535 -8.82 12.03 14.48
C LEU A 535 -7.64 11.75 13.56
N CYS A 536 -7.81 11.92 12.25
CA CYS A 536 -6.76 11.67 11.28
C CYS A 536 -5.59 12.64 11.42
N LEU A 537 -5.85 13.93 11.69
CA LEU A 537 -4.79 14.91 11.96
C LEU A 537 -4.04 14.59 13.26
N THR A 538 -4.76 14.22 14.33
CA THR A 538 -4.13 13.81 15.60
C THR A 538 -3.33 12.52 15.43
N ALA A 539 -3.84 11.56 14.64
CA ALA A 539 -3.12 10.33 14.34
C ALA A 539 -1.84 10.58 13.54
N ALA A 540 -1.87 11.49 12.57
CA ALA A 540 -0.69 11.88 11.81
C ALA A 540 0.37 12.53 12.71
N ASP A 541 -0.02 13.43 13.62
CA ASP A 541 0.92 14.09 14.55
C ASP A 541 1.50 13.11 15.59
N LYS A 542 0.70 12.15 16.09
CA LYS A 542 1.19 11.13 17.03
C LYS A 542 2.06 10.04 16.41
N LYS A 543 1.90 9.77 15.10
CA LYS A 543 2.77 8.84 14.35
C LYS A 543 4.11 9.47 13.99
N ASP A 544 4.13 10.79 13.76
CA ASP A 544 5.36 11.55 13.51
C ASP A 544 5.55 12.73 14.50
N PRO A 545 5.83 12.47 15.79
CA PRO A 545 6.04 13.54 16.77
C PRO A 545 7.27 14.40 16.48
N GLN A 546 8.24 13.87 15.74
CA GLN A 546 9.50 14.53 15.41
C GLN A 546 9.43 15.36 14.12
N ARG A 547 8.30 15.33 13.40
CA ARG A 547 8.11 16.01 12.11
C ARG A 547 9.19 15.66 11.08
N LEU A 548 9.54 14.37 11.00
CA LEU A 548 10.47 13.83 10.01
C LEU A 548 9.86 13.85 8.61
N GLY A 549 8.54 13.67 8.49
CA GLY A 549 7.84 13.73 7.19
C GLY A 549 7.96 15.09 6.50
N PRO A 550 7.64 16.22 7.16
CA PRO A 550 7.80 17.55 6.57
C PRO A 550 9.25 17.88 6.18
N HIS A 551 10.22 17.40 6.95
CA HIS A 551 11.65 17.56 6.64
C HIS A 551 12.05 16.78 5.37
N PHE A 552 11.58 15.55 5.24
CA PHE A 552 11.79 14.72 4.04
C PHE A 552 11.24 15.41 2.77
N TYR A 553 10.04 15.99 2.86
CA TYR A 553 9.42 16.72 1.74
C TYR A 553 10.21 17.98 1.34
N LYS A 554 10.64 18.79 2.31
CA LYS A 554 11.41 20.03 2.02
C LYS A 554 12.77 19.77 1.37
N ASN A 555 13.35 18.60 1.62
CA ASN A 555 14.62 18.20 1.05
C ASN A 555 14.50 17.53 -0.33
N GLY A 556 13.29 17.50 -0.92
CA GLY A 556 13.08 16.98 -2.27
C GLY A 556 13.08 15.45 -2.36
N GLU A 557 12.62 14.76 -1.31
CA GLU A 557 12.45 13.30 -1.26
C GLU A 557 13.74 12.50 -1.53
N PRO A 558 14.81 12.69 -0.72
CA PRO A 558 16.07 11.96 -0.92
C PRO A 558 15.90 10.45 -0.69
N GLU A 559 16.23 9.62 -1.68
CA GLU A 559 16.10 8.15 -1.58
C GLU A 559 16.91 7.49 -0.45
N GLU A 560 17.90 8.21 0.11
CA GLU A 560 18.72 7.72 1.22
C GLU A 560 18.01 7.76 2.59
N ASP A 561 16.99 8.63 2.77
CA ASP A 561 16.28 8.78 4.04
C ASP A 561 15.03 7.87 4.13
N LYS A 562 15.29 6.57 4.34
CA LYS A 562 14.22 5.56 4.52
C LYS A 562 13.32 5.84 5.73
N THR A 563 13.86 6.47 6.77
CA THR A 563 13.12 6.84 7.99
C THR A 563 12.14 7.98 7.74
N GLY A 564 12.58 9.03 7.03
CA GLY A 564 11.72 10.13 6.59
C GLY A 564 10.64 9.65 5.61
N GLN A 565 10.99 8.74 4.69
CA GLN A 565 10.04 8.15 3.74
C GLN A 565 8.92 7.35 4.44
N GLN A 566 9.26 6.55 5.46
CA GLN A 566 8.27 5.80 6.24
C GLN A 566 7.32 6.74 7.00
N ALA A 567 7.86 7.74 7.69
CA ALA A 567 7.04 8.74 8.40
C ALA A 567 6.12 9.51 7.43
N PHE A 568 6.62 9.88 6.25
CA PHE A 568 5.84 10.52 5.20
C PHE A 568 4.69 9.63 4.69
N GLN A 569 4.97 8.36 4.39
CA GLN A 569 3.96 7.41 3.92
C GLN A 569 2.87 7.14 4.97
N GLU A 570 3.25 7.03 6.24
CA GLU A 570 2.29 6.84 7.33
C GLU A 570 1.36 8.06 7.50
N ARG A 571 1.88 9.29 7.39
CA ARG A 571 1.05 10.50 7.40
C ARG A 571 0.14 10.57 6.19
N LEU A 572 0.63 10.27 4.99
CA LEU A 572 -0.19 10.18 3.77
C LEU A 572 -1.33 9.17 3.92
N SER A 573 -1.10 8.02 4.56
CA SER A 573 -2.16 7.04 4.81
C SER A 573 -3.29 7.59 5.69
N CYS A 574 -2.95 8.45 6.66
CA CYS A 574 -3.91 9.11 7.53
C CYS A 574 -4.70 10.19 6.76
N TYR A 575 -4.02 10.99 5.93
CA TYR A 575 -4.68 12.00 5.09
C TYR A 575 -5.54 11.36 4.00
N LYS A 576 -5.15 10.19 3.49
CA LYS A 576 -5.96 9.45 2.52
C LYS A 576 -7.36 9.13 3.05
N CYS A 577 -7.49 8.80 4.32
CA CYS A 577 -8.81 8.57 4.94
C CYS A 577 -9.70 9.83 4.92
N ILE A 578 -9.08 11.02 5.04
CA ILE A 578 -9.76 12.31 4.93
C ILE A 578 -10.18 12.56 3.48
N THR A 579 -9.25 12.42 2.52
CA THR A 579 -9.52 12.67 1.10
C THR A 579 -10.54 11.68 0.54
N ASP A 580 -10.51 10.41 0.96
CA ASP A 580 -11.51 9.40 0.58
C ASP A 580 -12.91 9.79 1.08
N THR A 581 -12.99 10.33 2.30
CA THR A 581 -14.26 10.84 2.87
C THR A 581 -14.76 12.06 2.10
N MET A 582 -13.87 12.99 1.73
CA MET A 582 -14.23 14.15 0.91
C MET A 582 -14.63 13.74 -0.50
N GLN A 583 -13.95 12.76 -1.09
CA GLN A 583 -14.27 12.20 -2.40
C GLN A 583 -15.65 11.57 -2.43
N GLU A 584 -16.00 10.82 -1.38
CA GLU A 584 -17.33 10.23 -1.26
C GLU A 584 -18.41 11.32 -1.18
N LEU A 585 -18.20 12.37 -0.38
CA LEU A 585 -19.10 13.53 -0.31
C LEU A 585 -19.23 14.25 -1.66
N VAL A 586 -18.12 14.43 -2.38
CA VAL A 586 -18.13 15.03 -3.73
C VAL A 586 -18.89 14.15 -4.71
N ASN A 587 -18.68 12.83 -4.69
CA ASN A 587 -19.39 11.89 -5.55
C ASN A 587 -20.89 11.88 -5.25
N GLN A 588 -21.28 11.94 -3.97
CA GLN A 588 -22.67 12.06 -3.54
C GLN A 588 -23.29 13.41 -3.94
N SER A 589 -22.52 14.51 -3.90
CA SER A 589 -23.00 15.84 -4.34
C SER A 589 -23.18 15.94 -5.87
N LYS A 590 -22.32 15.26 -6.64
CA LYS A 590 -22.35 15.21 -8.12
C LYS A 590 -23.34 14.16 -8.65
N ALA A 591 -23.84 13.26 -7.81
CA ALA A 591 -24.86 12.29 -8.20
C ALA A 591 -26.11 13.04 -8.68
N ALA A 592 -26.52 12.80 -9.92
CA ALA A 592 -27.74 13.39 -10.46
C ALA A 592 -28.93 13.01 -9.58
N PRO A 593 -29.89 13.93 -9.33
CA PRO A 593 -31.14 13.56 -8.69
C PRO A 593 -31.77 12.46 -9.54
N GLN A 594 -31.86 11.25 -8.98
CA GLN A 594 -32.48 10.11 -9.65
C GLN A 594 -33.88 10.54 -10.12
N SER A 595 -34.11 10.59 -11.43
CA SER A 595 -35.45 10.73 -12.00
C SER A 595 -36.36 9.69 -11.34
N PRO A 596 -37.57 10.07 -10.86
CA PRO A 596 -38.45 9.12 -10.19
C PRO A 596 -38.78 8.01 -11.17
N SER A 597 -38.19 6.84 -10.94
CA SER A 597 -38.49 5.65 -11.73
C SER A 597 -39.95 5.29 -11.49
N VAL A 598 -40.71 5.22 -12.57
CA VAL A 598 -42.12 4.81 -12.56
C VAL A 598 -42.24 3.48 -11.78
N PRO A 599 -42.98 3.41 -10.67
CA PRO A 599 -43.18 2.17 -9.94
C PRO A 599 -43.84 1.14 -10.86
N LYS A 600 -43.28 -0.07 -10.95
CA LYS A 600 -43.87 -1.16 -11.74
C LYS A 600 -45.18 -1.72 -11.15
N GLN A 601 -45.69 -1.17 -10.06
CA GLN A 601 -46.99 -1.54 -9.47
C GLN A 601 -47.77 -0.30 -9.02
N PRO A 602 -49.08 -0.22 -9.31
CA PRO A 602 -49.94 0.85 -8.81
C PRO A 602 -50.20 0.64 -7.31
N GLY A 603 -49.65 1.53 -6.50
CA GLY A 603 -49.88 1.64 -5.06
C GLY A 603 -49.48 3.05 -4.60
N PRO A 604 -49.96 3.52 -3.43
CA PRO A 604 -49.59 4.84 -2.91
C PRO A 604 -48.06 4.93 -2.79
N PRO A 605 -47.46 6.12 -3.03
CA PRO A 605 -46.02 6.25 -3.12
C PRO A 605 -45.37 5.79 -1.81
N VAL A 606 -44.55 4.75 -1.90
CA VAL A 606 -43.70 4.35 -0.80
C VAL A 606 -42.66 5.46 -0.65
N MET A 607 -42.76 6.22 0.44
CA MET A 607 -41.68 7.09 0.89
C MET A 607 -40.53 6.20 1.38
N THR A 608 -39.76 5.63 0.47
CA THR A 608 -38.41 5.11 0.77
C THR A 608 -37.40 6.17 0.38
N SER A 609 -37.43 7.30 1.08
CA SER A 609 -36.19 8.03 1.33
C SER A 609 -35.43 7.21 2.37
N ASP A 610 -34.45 6.42 1.96
CA ASP A 610 -33.53 5.80 2.90
C ASP A 610 -33.01 6.88 3.87
N PRO A 611 -33.13 6.71 5.20
CA PRO A 611 -32.65 7.67 6.19
C PRO A 611 -31.14 8.00 6.08
N ASN A 612 -30.40 7.23 5.28
CA ASN A 612 -28.97 7.34 5.03
C ASN A 612 -28.59 8.02 3.71
N MET A 613 -29.54 8.36 2.82
CA MET A 613 -29.20 9.18 1.65
C MET A 613 -29.13 10.65 2.04
N LEU A 614 -27.94 11.24 1.93
CA LEU A 614 -27.76 12.69 2.00
C LEU A 614 -28.44 13.34 0.80
N SER A 615 -29.13 14.45 1.03
CA SER A 615 -29.51 15.34 -0.07
C SER A 615 -28.25 15.99 -0.66
N ASN A 616 -28.26 16.32 -1.96
CA ASN A 616 -27.12 16.94 -2.63
C ASN A 616 -26.69 18.26 -1.95
N GLU A 617 -27.65 18.98 -1.35
CA GLU A 617 -27.42 20.22 -0.60
C GLU A 617 -26.72 19.96 0.75
N GLU A 618 -27.14 18.93 1.51
CA GLU A 618 -26.49 18.54 2.75
C GLU A 618 -25.07 18.00 2.51
N ALA A 619 -24.86 17.22 1.44
CA ALA A 619 -23.53 16.73 1.06
C ALA A 619 -22.58 17.90 0.72
N THR A 620 -23.08 18.92 0.02
CA THR A 620 -22.30 20.13 -0.30
C THR A 620 -22.00 20.95 0.96
N ALA A 621 -22.97 21.11 1.87
CA ALA A 621 -22.78 21.83 3.13
C ALA A 621 -21.76 21.12 4.05
N HIS A 622 -21.83 19.78 4.15
CA HIS A 622 -20.85 19.01 4.92
C HIS A 622 -19.46 19.04 4.29
N PHE A 623 -19.37 19.03 2.95
CA PHE A 623 -18.11 19.21 2.24
C PHE A 623 -17.49 20.60 2.53
N GLU A 624 -18.28 21.68 2.47
CA GLU A 624 -17.80 23.03 2.76
C GLU A 624 -17.41 23.21 4.22
N GLN A 625 -18.15 22.62 5.16
CA GLN A 625 -17.78 22.59 6.56
C GLN A 625 -16.45 21.86 6.77
N MET A 626 -16.26 20.70 6.13
CA MET A 626 -15.03 19.92 6.22
C MET A 626 -13.84 20.65 5.58
N LEU A 627 -14.04 21.32 4.44
CA LEU A 627 -13.03 22.16 3.80
C LEU A 627 -12.66 23.35 4.68
N GLY A 628 -13.64 24.03 5.30
CA GLY A 628 -13.41 25.13 6.22
C GLY A 628 -12.64 24.71 7.48
N LEU A 629 -12.87 23.50 7.99
CA LEU A 629 -12.10 22.93 9.10
C LEU A 629 -10.68 22.51 8.66
N ALA A 630 -10.54 21.92 7.47
CA ALA A 630 -9.25 21.57 6.88
C ALA A 630 -8.35 22.80 6.72
N GLN A 631 -8.90 23.95 6.32
CA GLN A 631 -8.18 25.22 6.20
C GLN A 631 -7.62 25.74 7.53
N ARG A 632 -8.24 25.42 8.66
CA ARG A 632 -7.78 25.84 10.00
C ARG A 632 -6.59 25.02 10.51
N SER A 633 -6.29 23.89 9.87
CA SER A 633 -5.16 23.06 10.26
C SER A 633 -3.83 23.79 10.04
N GLN A 634 -2.85 23.56 10.92
CA GLN A 634 -1.50 24.13 10.79
C GLN A 634 -0.50 23.17 10.12
N ASP A 635 -0.99 22.05 9.60
CA ASP A 635 -0.15 20.97 9.10
C ASP A 635 0.16 21.15 7.61
N GLU A 636 1.39 21.56 7.30
CA GLU A 636 1.87 21.84 5.94
C GLU A 636 1.70 20.63 5.00
N LEU A 637 2.03 19.42 5.47
CA LEU A 637 1.92 18.21 4.66
C LEU A 637 0.47 17.82 4.36
N PHE A 638 -0.44 18.07 5.30
CA PHE A 638 -1.85 17.84 5.07
C PHE A 638 -2.40 18.80 4.00
N HIS A 639 -2.04 20.08 4.07
CA HIS A 639 -2.42 21.06 3.03
C HIS A 639 -1.92 20.64 1.65
N ILE A 640 -0.66 20.18 1.56
CA ILE A 640 -0.09 19.63 0.32
C ILE A 640 -0.90 18.44 -0.19
N ALA A 641 -1.19 17.46 0.67
CA ALA A 641 -1.99 16.29 0.29
C ALA A 641 -3.41 16.66 -0.15
N LEU A 642 -4.02 17.66 0.51
CA LEU A 642 -5.32 18.20 0.15
C LEU A 642 -5.30 18.89 -1.22
N TYR A 643 -4.27 19.67 -1.54
CA TYR A 643 -4.14 20.34 -2.85
C TYR A 643 -3.95 19.33 -3.96
N ASN A 644 -3.08 18.33 -3.75
CA ASN A 644 -2.91 17.22 -4.69
C ASN A 644 -4.24 16.51 -4.96
N TRP A 645 -5.03 16.23 -3.92
CA TRP A 645 -6.35 15.62 -4.08
C TRP A 645 -7.33 16.54 -4.82
N LEU A 646 -7.37 17.85 -4.50
CA LEU A 646 -8.25 18.81 -5.20
C LEU A 646 -7.93 18.91 -6.70
N ILE A 647 -6.65 18.83 -7.07
CA ILE A 647 -6.21 18.80 -8.46
C ILE A 647 -6.64 17.49 -9.12
N GLN A 648 -6.44 16.35 -8.47
CA GLN A 648 -6.87 15.04 -8.98
C GLN A 648 -8.40 14.92 -9.14
N ALA A 649 -9.17 15.64 -8.33
CA ALA A 649 -10.64 15.63 -8.34
C ALA A 649 -11.27 16.66 -9.31
N ASP A 650 -10.45 17.36 -10.11
CA ASP A 650 -10.84 18.48 -11.00
C ASP A 650 -11.59 19.62 -10.27
N LEU A 651 -11.24 19.88 -9.00
CA LEU A 651 -11.83 20.95 -8.19
C LEU A 651 -10.93 22.18 -8.09
N SER A 652 -10.29 22.55 -9.21
CA SER A 652 -9.34 23.66 -9.31
C SER A 652 -9.97 25.01 -8.92
N ASP A 653 -11.25 25.23 -9.20
CA ASP A 653 -11.94 26.47 -8.84
C ASP A 653 -12.03 26.67 -7.32
N LYS A 654 -12.30 25.59 -6.58
CA LYS A 654 -12.33 25.60 -5.11
C LYS A 654 -10.92 25.72 -4.53
N LEU A 655 -9.91 25.11 -5.16
CA LEU A 655 -8.52 25.30 -4.76
C LEU A 655 -8.09 26.77 -4.82
N LEU A 656 -8.54 27.48 -5.87
CA LEU A 656 -8.28 28.92 -6.05
C LEU A 656 -9.03 29.80 -5.04
N GLU A 657 -10.05 29.29 -4.36
CA GLU A 657 -10.73 29.99 -3.24
C GLU A 657 -10.01 29.77 -1.91
N VAL A 658 -9.18 28.72 -1.79
CA VAL A 658 -8.41 28.44 -0.59
C VAL A 658 -7.17 29.33 -0.52
N ASN A 659 -7.30 30.45 0.21
CA ASN A 659 -6.17 31.33 0.51
C ASN A 659 -5.28 30.73 1.61
N SER A 660 -4.32 29.89 1.20
CA SER A 660 -3.31 29.33 2.09
C SER A 660 -1.90 29.70 1.62
N PRO A 661 -0.99 30.08 2.55
CA PRO A 661 0.38 30.46 2.21
C PRO A 661 1.22 29.29 1.66
N TYR A 662 0.80 28.05 1.88
CA TYR A 662 1.54 26.84 1.47
C TYR A 662 1.31 26.46 -0.01
N LEU A 663 0.28 27.00 -0.65
CA LEU A 663 -0.10 26.65 -2.02
C LEU A 663 0.94 27.11 -3.06
N GLU A 664 1.53 28.31 -2.87
CA GLU A 664 2.55 28.86 -3.77
C GLU A 664 3.81 27.97 -3.80
N GLU A 665 4.36 27.65 -2.62
CA GLU A 665 5.55 26.80 -2.47
C GLU A 665 5.32 25.39 -3.03
N HIS A 666 4.14 24.81 -2.78
CA HIS A 666 3.79 23.48 -3.26
C HIS A 666 3.67 23.42 -4.79
N LEU A 667 2.97 24.38 -5.41
CA LEU A 667 2.86 24.46 -6.87
C LEU A 667 4.24 24.67 -7.51
N MET A 668 5.10 25.51 -6.92
CA MET A 668 6.48 25.65 -7.38
C MET A 668 7.30 24.36 -7.25
N HIS A 669 7.12 23.60 -6.17
CA HIS A 669 7.77 22.30 -5.98
C HIS A 669 7.32 21.29 -7.04
N MET A 670 6.03 21.21 -7.35
CA MET A 670 5.50 20.33 -8.41
C MET A 670 6.02 20.72 -9.80
N ILE A 671 6.15 22.02 -10.10
CA ILE A 671 6.73 22.50 -11.36
C ILE A 671 8.20 22.07 -11.51
N ARG A 672 8.95 21.97 -10.39
CA ARG A 672 10.34 21.48 -10.40
C ARG A 672 10.44 19.96 -10.62
N GLN A 673 9.44 19.19 -10.23
CA GLN A 673 9.41 17.72 -10.33
C GLN A 673 8.83 17.16 -11.66
N ASP A 674 8.64 18.02 -12.68
CA ASP A 674 8.34 17.67 -14.08
C ASP A 674 6.98 17.03 -14.42
N GLN A 675 6.23 16.50 -13.46
CA GLN A 675 4.89 15.95 -13.73
C GLN A 675 3.89 17.08 -14.04
N SER A 676 3.35 17.09 -15.26
CA SER A 676 2.29 18.02 -15.72
C SER A 676 2.63 19.52 -15.55
N LYS A 677 3.86 19.92 -15.90
CA LYS A 677 4.34 21.31 -15.81
C LYS A 677 3.34 22.34 -16.37
N VAL A 678 2.71 22.05 -17.51
CA VAL A 678 1.76 22.96 -18.16
C VAL A 678 0.52 23.19 -17.30
N HIS A 679 -0.12 22.14 -16.81
CA HIS A 679 -1.32 22.23 -15.97
C HIS A 679 -1.05 22.93 -14.63
N ASN A 680 0.07 22.59 -13.99
CA ASN A 680 0.46 23.20 -12.71
C ASN A 680 0.82 24.69 -12.85
N MET A 681 1.49 25.07 -13.94
CA MET A 681 1.75 26.48 -14.26
C MET A 681 0.46 27.23 -14.63
N ASP A 682 -0.49 26.56 -15.32
CA ASP A 682 -1.80 27.13 -15.63
C ASP A 682 -2.59 27.48 -14.36
N LEU A 683 -2.59 26.55 -13.40
CA LEU A 683 -3.20 26.77 -12.09
C LEU A 683 -2.50 27.89 -11.29
N LEU A 684 -1.16 27.96 -11.38
CA LEU A 684 -0.36 28.96 -10.66
C LEU A 684 -0.64 30.40 -11.11
N TRP A 685 -0.78 30.66 -12.42
CA TRP A 685 -1.10 32.04 -12.85
C TRP A 685 -2.53 32.44 -12.47
N ARG A 686 -3.50 31.51 -12.54
CA ARG A 686 -4.88 31.75 -12.07
C ARG A 686 -4.91 32.08 -10.57
N TYR A 687 -4.08 31.41 -9.78
CA TYR A 687 -3.90 31.71 -8.36
C TYR A 687 -3.37 33.13 -8.14
N TYR A 688 -2.32 33.53 -8.88
CA TYR A 688 -1.79 34.89 -8.78
C TYR A 688 -2.78 35.96 -9.24
N GLU A 689 -3.60 35.69 -10.25
CA GLU A 689 -4.65 36.61 -10.71
C GLU A 689 -5.72 36.82 -9.62
N LYS A 690 -6.23 35.73 -9.02
CA LYS A 690 -7.20 35.82 -7.90
C LYS A 690 -6.61 36.55 -6.68
N ASN A 691 -5.32 36.35 -6.39
CA ASN A 691 -4.62 37.03 -5.29
C ASN A 691 -4.14 38.45 -5.64
N ARG A 692 -4.53 38.98 -6.81
CA ARG A 692 -4.16 40.32 -7.31
C ARG A 692 -2.65 40.55 -7.45
N ASN A 693 -1.86 39.49 -7.58
CA ASN A 693 -0.43 39.56 -7.82
C ASN A 693 -0.10 39.46 -9.32
N PHE A 694 -0.53 40.47 -10.07
CA PHE A 694 -0.46 40.47 -11.53
C PHE A 694 0.96 40.42 -12.11
N GLY A 695 1.96 40.92 -11.37
CA GLY A 695 3.37 40.86 -11.80
C GLY A 695 3.90 39.43 -11.85
N LYS A 696 3.71 38.65 -10.77
CA LYS A 696 4.09 37.22 -10.76
C LYS A 696 3.29 36.42 -11.79
N ALA A 697 1.99 36.72 -11.96
CA ALA A 697 1.15 36.09 -12.99
C ALA A 697 1.71 36.31 -14.40
N ALA A 698 2.10 37.55 -14.74
CA ALA A 698 2.66 37.88 -16.04
C ALA A 698 3.97 37.11 -16.32
N HIS A 699 4.84 36.95 -15.32
CA HIS A 699 6.05 36.14 -15.47
C HIS A 699 5.78 34.64 -15.66
N VAL A 700 4.80 34.07 -14.96
CA VAL A 700 4.41 32.66 -15.16
C VAL A 700 3.82 32.45 -16.55
N LEU A 701 2.95 33.34 -17.01
CA LEU A 701 2.38 33.31 -18.35
C LEU A 701 3.42 33.47 -19.45
N ALA A 702 4.42 34.33 -19.25
CA ALA A 702 5.55 34.46 -20.17
C ALA A 702 6.38 33.17 -20.26
N ARG A 703 6.69 32.55 -19.10
CA ARG A 703 7.39 31.26 -19.07
C ARG A 703 6.56 30.13 -19.68
N LEU A 704 5.23 30.14 -19.51
CA LEU A 704 4.32 29.20 -20.17
C LEU A 704 4.38 29.35 -21.70
N ALA A 705 4.40 30.58 -22.19
CA ALA A 705 4.50 30.87 -23.61
C ALA A 705 5.88 30.50 -24.21
N ASP A 706 6.96 30.57 -23.41
CA ASP A 706 8.32 30.20 -23.83
C ASP A 706 8.63 28.69 -23.67
N LEU A 707 7.81 27.93 -22.94
CA LEU A 707 8.07 26.51 -22.65
C LEU A 707 8.03 25.66 -23.91
N HIS A 708 9.07 24.85 -24.15
CA HIS A 708 9.05 23.86 -25.24
C HIS A 708 8.05 22.73 -24.91
N SER A 709 6.93 22.68 -25.63
CA SER A 709 5.89 21.66 -25.43
C SER A 709 5.01 21.54 -26.66
N THR A 710 4.67 20.30 -27.03
CA THR A 710 3.69 19.98 -28.08
C THR A 710 2.25 19.96 -27.56
N GLU A 711 2.04 20.09 -26.24
CA GLU A 711 0.70 20.14 -25.63
C GLU A 711 0.04 21.52 -25.78
N ILE A 712 0.84 22.57 -25.96
CA ILE A 712 0.36 23.96 -26.06
C ILE A 712 0.33 24.36 -27.52
N SER A 713 -0.86 24.65 -28.04
CA SER A 713 -1.01 25.20 -29.40
C SER A 713 -0.47 26.63 -29.49
N LEU A 714 0.00 27.05 -30.66
CA LEU A 714 0.47 28.41 -30.87
C LEU A 714 -0.63 29.47 -30.60
N LYS A 715 -1.90 29.14 -30.82
CA LYS A 715 -3.05 30.00 -30.49
C LYS A 715 -3.19 30.19 -28.96
N GLN A 716 -2.97 29.14 -28.17
CA GLN A 716 -2.94 29.24 -26.71
C GLN A 716 -1.72 30.05 -26.24
N ARG A 717 -0.55 29.92 -26.87
CA ARG A 717 0.63 30.75 -26.57
C ARG A 717 0.34 32.24 -26.81
N LEU A 718 -0.34 32.56 -27.92
CA LEU A 718 -0.79 33.93 -28.21
C LEU A 718 -1.74 34.44 -27.11
N GLU A 719 -2.67 33.60 -26.64
CA GLU A 719 -3.59 33.94 -25.55
C GLU A 719 -2.85 34.17 -24.22
N TYR A 720 -1.86 33.31 -23.90
CA TYR A 720 -1.02 33.48 -22.70
C TYR A 720 -0.22 34.78 -22.75
N ILE A 721 0.39 35.12 -23.89
CA ILE A 721 1.13 36.40 -24.04
C ILE A 721 0.17 37.59 -23.96
N ALA A 722 -1.01 37.52 -24.59
CA ALA A 722 -2.01 38.57 -24.48
C ALA A 722 -2.46 38.79 -23.02
N ARG A 723 -2.71 37.70 -22.27
CA ARG A 723 -2.99 37.77 -20.82
C ARG A 723 -1.79 38.25 -20.00
N ALA A 724 -0.58 37.89 -20.37
CA ALA A 724 0.65 38.36 -19.72
C ALA A 724 0.79 39.87 -19.88
N ILE A 725 0.53 40.42 -21.07
CA ILE A 725 0.53 41.87 -21.34
C ILE A 725 -0.55 42.57 -20.51
N LEU A 726 -1.77 42.03 -20.45
CA LEU A 726 -2.84 42.59 -19.62
C LEU A 726 -2.48 42.57 -18.12
N SER A 727 -1.86 41.48 -17.64
CA SER A 727 -1.40 41.33 -16.26
C SER A 727 -0.22 42.27 -15.94
N ALA A 728 0.73 42.43 -16.87
CA ALA A 728 1.83 43.38 -16.73
C ALA A 728 1.30 44.83 -16.69
N LYS A 729 0.40 45.20 -17.62
CA LYS A 729 -0.23 46.54 -17.67
C LYS A 729 -1.03 46.87 -16.40
N SER A 730 -1.76 45.89 -15.86
CA SER A 730 -2.50 46.07 -14.60
C SER A 730 -1.58 46.18 -13.38
N SER A 731 -0.42 45.52 -13.37
CA SER A 731 0.59 45.67 -12.31
C SER A 731 1.26 47.06 -12.32
N SER A 732 1.57 47.59 -13.51
CA SER A 732 2.23 48.89 -13.70
C SER A 732 1.38 50.08 -13.23
N GLY A 733 0.05 49.91 -13.15
CA GLY A 733 -0.85 50.91 -12.59
C GLY A 733 -0.75 51.10 -11.07
N MET A 734 -0.18 50.12 -10.34
CA MET A 734 -0.09 50.12 -8.87
C MET A 734 1.34 50.32 -8.35
N SER A 735 2.38 49.99 -9.12
CA SER A 735 3.78 50.22 -8.75
C SER A 735 4.67 50.24 -10.00
N ALA A 736 4.86 51.40 -10.63
CA ALA A 736 5.70 51.52 -11.82
C ALA A 736 7.19 51.37 -11.49
N ARG A 737 7.75 50.16 -11.62
CA ARG A 737 9.20 49.93 -11.64
C ARG A 737 9.69 49.98 -13.09
N ALA A 738 10.90 50.52 -13.31
CA ALA A 738 11.49 50.60 -14.64
C ALA A 738 11.67 49.21 -15.31
N SER A 739 11.92 48.16 -14.51
CA SER A 739 11.99 46.76 -14.94
C SER A 739 10.71 46.25 -15.59
N ASP A 740 9.56 46.72 -15.11
CA ASP A 740 8.24 46.22 -15.55
C ASP A 740 7.88 46.79 -16.93
N GLY A 741 8.41 47.98 -17.26
CA GLY A 741 8.31 48.57 -18.59
C GLY A 741 9.19 47.88 -19.63
N GLU A 742 10.39 47.42 -19.25
CA GLU A 742 11.27 46.63 -20.12
C GLU A 742 10.66 45.26 -20.42
N PHE A 743 10.17 44.57 -19.38
CA PHE A 743 9.48 43.29 -19.54
C PHE A 743 8.20 43.40 -20.38
N LEU A 744 7.42 44.47 -20.23
CA LEU A 744 6.24 44.72 -21.06
C LEU A 744 6.62 44.89 -22.53
N ARG A 745 7.71 45.60 -22.81
CA ARG A 745 8.22 45.75 -24.18
C ARG A 745 8.64 44.41 -24.77
N GLU A 746 9.35 43.59 -23.99
CA GLU A 746 9.72 42.22 -24.39
C GLU A 746 8.47 41.38 -24.73
N LEU A 747 7.40 41.48 -23.94
CA LEU A 747 6.15 40.76 -24.22
C LEU A 747 5.43 41.28 -25.46
N GLU A 748 5.44 42.60 -25.72
CA GLU A 748 4.86 43.20 -26.92
C GLU A 748 5.63 42.77 -28.18
N ASP A 749 6.97 42.77 -28.13
CA ASP A 749 7.83 42.29 -29.21
C ASP A 749 7.59 40.78 -29.48
N LYS A 750 7.50 39.97 -28.41
CA LYS A 750 7.15 38.53 -28.52
C LYS A 750 5.77 38.33 -29.13
N MET A 751 4.78 39.16 -28.79
CA MET A 751 3.42 39.04 -29.35
C MET A 751 3.41 39.24 -30.86
N GLU A 752 4.20 40.19 -31.38
CA GLU A 752 4.33 40.37 -32.83
C GLU A 752 4.94 39.14 -33.51
N LEU A 753 5.99 38.58 -32.93
CA LEU A 753 6.63 37.35 -33.42
C LEU A 753 5.65 36.17 -33.42
N VAL A 754 4.88 35.96 -32.35
CA VAL A 754 3.88 34.89 -32.28
C VAL A 754 2.79 35.08 -33.33
N ARG A 755 2.34 36.32 -33.57
CA ARG A 755 1.36 36.61 -34.63
C ARG A 755 1.89 36.24 -36.01
N ILE A 756 3.16 36.55 -36.29
CA ILE A 756 3.83 36.14 -37.53
C ILE A 756 3.92 34.62 -37.62
N GLN A 757 4.28 33.94 -36.53
CA GLN A 757 4.36 32.49 -36.48
C GLN A 757 2.99 31.83 -36.72
N VAL A 758 1.90 32.39 -36.16
CA VAL A 758 0.50 31.96 -36.42
C VAL A 758 0.13 32.19 -37.89
N GLN A 759 0.48 33.35 -38.44
CA GLN A 759 0.22 33.66 -39.85
C GLN A 759 0.94 32.68 -40.79
N ILE A 760 2.20 32.32 -40.50
CA ILE A 760 2.94 31.29 -41.24
C ILE A 760 2.22 29.95 -41.14
N GLN A 761 1.83 29.53 -39.92
CA GLN A 761 1.11 28.27 -39.69
C GLN A 761 -0.20 28.20 -40.48
N GLU A 762 -1.03 29.25 -40.42
CA GLU A 762 -2.31 29.32 -41.15
C GLU A 762 -2.11 29.31 -42.67
N THR A 763 -1.08 30.00 -43.16
CA THR A 763 -0.74 30.02 -44.59
C THR A 763 -0.23 28.67 -45.09
N LEU A 764 0.60 27.98 -44.30
CA LEU A 764 1.10 26.63 -44.60
C LEU A 764 -0.03 25.60 -44.64
N ILE A 765 -0.93 25.63 -43.66
CA ILE A 765 -2.11 24.75 -43.62
C ILE A 765 -3.04 25.04 -44.80
N GLY A 766 -3.25 26.31 -45.15
CA GLY A 766 -4.13 26.70 -46.25
C GLY A 766 -3.61 26.33 -47.64
N GLN A 767 -2.32 26.57 -47.92
CA GLN A 767 -1.76 26.45 -49.27
C GLN A 767 -1.07 25.11 -49.56
N TYR A 768 -0.58 24.40 -48.52
CA TYR A 768 0.29 23.23 -48.68
C TYR A 768 -0.17 22.00 -47.88
N SER A 769 -1.45 21.92 -47.50
CA SER A 769 -2.04 20.86 -46.64
C SER A 769 -1.68 19.41 -47.03
N HIS A 770 -1.44 19.15 -48.32
CA HIS A 770 -1.15 17.81 -48.85
C HIS A 770 0.33 17.40 -48.75
N HIS A 771 1.25 18.31 -48.43
CA HIS A 771 2.68 18.00 -48.40
C HIS A 771 3.12 17.49 -47.01
N PRO A 772 3.77 16.32 -46.90
CA PRO A 772 4.12 15.72 -45.60
C PRO A 772 5.11 16.56 -44.78
N SER A 773 5.95 17.40 -45.41
CA SER A 773 6.83 18.33 -44.67
C SER A 773 6.06 19.39 -43.88
N VAL A 774 4.82 19.71 -44.26
CA VAL A 774 4.01 20.73 -43.60
C VAL A 774 3.53 20.28 -42.22
N LYS A 775 3.22 18.98 -42.03
CA LYS A 775 2.86 18.46 -40.71
C LYS A 775 4.01 18.57 -39.72
N ASN A 776 5.24 18.28 -40.16
CA ASN A 776 6.43 18.44 -39.32
C ASN A 776 6.72 19.92 -39.05
N ALA A 777 6.59 20.79 -40.06
CA ALA A 777 6.75 22.23 -39.90
C ALA A 777 5.73 22.82 -38.92
N VAL A 778 4.45 22.44 -39.01
CA VAL A 778 3.40 22.86 -38.08
C VAL A 778 3.69 22.40 -36.65
N SER A 779 4.12 21.15 -36.47
CA SER A 779 4.50 20.64 -35.14
C SER A 779 5.70 21.38 -34.55
N GLN A 780 6.68 21.78 -35.38
CA GLN A 780 7.81 22.61 -34.93
C GLN A 780 7.38 24.02 -34.56
N LEU A 781 6.45 24.60 -35.34
CA LEU A 781 5.87 25.93 -35.06
C LEU A 781 4.96 25.93 -33.81
N ASP A 782 4.36 24.81 -33.42
CA ASP A 782 3.60 24.73 -32.16
C ASP A 782 4.50 24.49 -30.94
N ALA A 783 5.64 23.83 -31.14
CA ALA A 783 6.51 23.38 -30.04
C ALA A 783 7.20 24.52 -29.27
N GLU A 784 7.64 25.58 -29.95
CA GLU A 784 8.37 26.70 -29.34
C GLU A 784 8.22 28.01 -30.12
N LEU A 785 8.50 29.14 -29.45
CA LEU A 785 8.61 30.45 -30.10
C LEU A 785 9.95 30.55 -30.80
N MET A 786 9.92 30.76 -32.12
CA MET A 786 11.10 30.67 -32.97
C MET A 786 11.71 32.05 -33.21
N ASP A 787 13.04 32.12 -33.30
CA ASP A 787 13.72 33.38 -33.64
C ASP A 787 13.34 33.88 -35.04
N ILE A 788 13.32 35.20 -35.22
CA ILE A 788 13.03 35.90 -36.49
C ILE A 788 13.84 35.32 -37.66
N THR A 789 15.13 35.03 -37.44
CA THR A 789 16.02 34.47 -38.46
C THR A 789 15.61 33.05 -38.88
N LYS A 790 15.18 32.22 -37.92
CA LYS A 790 14.69 30.86 -38.21
C LYS A 790 13.36 30.90 -38.94
N LEU A 791 12.43 31.76 -38.49
CA LEU A 791 11.15 32.00 -39.18
C LEU A 791 11.36 32.44 -40.63
N TYR A 792 12.35 33.28 -40.89
CA TYR A 792 12.68 33.72 -42.25
C TYR A 792 13.28 32.59 -43.09
N GLY A 793 14.36 31.96 -42.64
CA GLY A 793 15.13 31.01 -43.44
C GLY A 793 14.46 29.64 -43.59
N GLU A 794 14.04 29.04 -42.48
CA GLU A 794 13.57 27.65 -42.45
C GLU A 794 12.11 27.51 -42.89
N PHE A 795 11.30 28.57 -42.74
CA PHE A 795 9.87 28.54 -43.07
C PHE A 795 9.54 29.49 -44.22
N ALA A 796 9.69 30.80 -44.03
CA ALA A 796 9.18 31.77 -45.01
C ALA A 796 9.91 31.68 -46.36
N ASP A 797 11.22 31.47 -46.38
CA ASP A 797 12.02 31.30 -47.60
C ASP A 797 11.82 29.92 -48.23
N HIS A 798 11.88 28.86 -47.42
CA HIS A 798 11.67 27.49 -47.87
C HIS A 798 10.32 27.28 -48.58
N PHE A 799 9.25 27.84 -48.04
CA PHE A 799 7.90 27.75 -48.59
C PHE A 799 7.49 28.93 -49.48
N LYS A 800 8.42 29.85 -49.79
CA LYS A 800 8.18 31.04 -50.63
C LYS A 800 6.96 31.87 -50.20
N LEU A 801 6.86 32.15 -48.90
CA LEU A 801 5.77 32.93 -48.29
C LEU A 801 6.10 34.43 -48.28
N SER A 802 6.01 35.11 -49.43
CA SER A 802 6.45 36.50 -49.61
C SER A 802 5.73 37.50 -48.68
N GLU A 803 4.46 37.26 -48.34
CA GLU A 803 3.73 38.07 -47.33
C GLU A 803 4.29 37.93 -45.93
N CYS A 804 4.62 36.70 -45.53
CA CYS A 804 5.23 36.43 -44.22
C CYS A 804 6.64 36.98 -44.16
N LYS A 805 7.43 36.90 -45.26
CA LYS A 805 8.74 37.54 -45.37
C LYS A 805 8.65 39.05 -45.15
N LEU A 806 7.67 39.72 -45.76
CA LEU A 806 7.46 41.16 -45.57
C LEU A 806 7.10 41.49 -44.12
N ALA A 807 6.23 40.69 -43.48
CA ALA A 807 5.88 40.86 -42.07
C ALA A 807 7.08 40.66 -41.12
N ILE A 808 7.92 39.65 -41.38
CA ILE A 808 9.15 39.38 -40.62
C ILE A 808 10.12 40.56 -40.74
N ILE A 809 10.34 41.06 -41.95
CA ILE A 809 11.29 42.17 -42.21
C ILE A 809 10.79 43.47 -41.56
N HIS A 810 9.48 43.71 -41.57
CA HIS A 810 8.85 44.83 -40.87
C HIS A 810 9.08 44.74 -39.35
N CYS A 811 8.81 43.58 -38.74
CA CYS A 811 9.03 43.35 -37.31
C CYS A 811 10.51 43.47 -36.91
N ALA A 812 11.43 42.98 -37.75
CA ALA A 812 12.86 43.08 -37.51
C ALA A 812 13.45 44.49 -37.72
N GLY A 813 12.70 45.43 -38.30
CA GLY A 813 13.19 46.77 -38.61
C GLY A 813 14.28 46.81 -39.70
N HIS A 814 14.52 45.70 -40.42
CA HIS A 814 15.47 45.65 -41.53
C HIS A 814 14.88 46.34 -42.75
N SER A 815 15.59 47.28 -43.38
CA SER A 815 15.10 47.99 -44.56
C SER A 815 16.08 47.88 -45.72
N ASP A 816 15.91 46.86 -46.56
CA ASP A 816 16.51 46.81 -47.88
C ASP A 816 15.43 47.11 -48.94
N PRO A 817 15.48 48.28 -49.60
CA PRO A 817 14.52 48.63 -50.63
C PRO A 817 14.44 47.56 -51.72
N ILE A 818 15.56 46.98 -52.18
CA ILE A 818 15.55 46.02 -53.30
C ILE A 818 14.74 44.78 -52.92
N LEU A 819 14.99 44.25 -51.72
CA LEU A 819 14.26 43.10 -51.17
C LEU A 819 12.77 43.42 -50.97
N VAL A 820 12.43 44.60 -50.45
CA VAL A 820 11.02 45.01 -50.30
C VAL A 820 10.33 45.11 -51.66
N HIS A 821 10.99 45.65 -52.68
CA HIS A 821 10.44 45.72 -54.04
C HIS A 821 10.23 44.33 -54.63
N SER A 822 11.21 43.43 -54.50
CA SER A 822 11.07 42.05 -55.00
C SER A 822 9.95 41.29 -54.28
N LEU A 823 9.80 41.46 -52.97
CA LEU A 823 8.72 40.82 -52.22
C LEU A 823 7.34 41.34 -52.63
N TRP A 824 7.17 42.65 -52.80
CA TRP A 824 5.91 43.21 -53.32
C TRP A 824 5.63 42.74 -54.74
N GLN A 825 6.65 42.62 -55.59
CA GLN A 825 6.50 42.06 -56.92
C GLN A 825 6.02 40.60 -56.87
N GLU A 826 6.66 39.76 -56.05
CA GLU A 826 6.26 38.35 -55.86
C GLU A 826 4.83 38.20 -55.34
N ILE A 827 4.43 39.02 -54.36
CA ILE A 827 3.06 39.02 -53.80
C ILE A 827 2.04 39.34 -54.90
N LEU A 828 2.30 40.38 -55.69
CA LEU A 828 1.39 40.81 -56.74
C LEU A 828 1.34 39.81 -57.90
N GLU A 829 2.48 39.28 -58.33
CA GLU A 829 2.54 38.26 -59.38
C GLU A 829 1.84 36.97 -58.96
N LYS A 830 1.98 36.54 -57.70
CA LYS A 830 1.30 35.37 -57.14
C LYS A 830 -0.22 35.56 -57.14
N GLU A 831 -0.73 36.67 -56.60
CA GLU A 831 -2.17 36.96 -56.57
C GLU A 831 -2.75 37.13 -57.99
N LEU A 832 -1.98 37.72 -58.91
CA LEU A 832 -2.37 37.81 -60.32
C LEU A 832 -2.39 36.45 -61.01
N GLY A 833 -1.49 35.53 -60.64
CA GLY A 833 -1.43 34.15 -61.12
C GLY A 833 -2.56 33.26 -60.58
N ASP A 834 -2.82 33.30 -59.28
CA ASP A 834 -3.89 32.53 -58.64
C ASP A 834 -5.27 32.97 -59.13
N SER A 835 -5.41 34.25 -59.49
CA SER A 835 -6.65 34.83 -59.99
C SER A 835 -6.92 34.63 -61.48
N VAL A 836 -6.02 34.01 -62.26
CA VAL A 836 -6.18 33.84 -63.73
C VAL A 836 -7.48 33.14 -64.11
N ALA A 837 -8.00 32.22 -63.28
CA ALA A 837 -9.24 31.50 -63.53
C ALA A 837 -10.52 32.32 -63.29
N MET A 838 -10.41 33.51 -62.67
CA MET A 838 -11.55 34.35 -62.30
C MET A 838 -11.93 35.36 -63.40
N SER A 839 -13.16 35.89 -63.32
CA SER A 839 -13.62 36.97 -64.22
C SER A 839 -12.76 38.24 -64.02
N PRO A 840 -12.54 39.08 -65.04
CA PRO A 840 -11.73 40.30 -64.90
C PRO A 840 -12.17 41.23 -63.75
N VAL A 841 -13.48 41.30 -63.48
CA VAL A 841 -14.06 42.11 -62.39
C VAL A 841 -13.74 41.51 -61.02
N ASP A 842 -13.82 40.18 -60.91
CA ASP A 842 -13.52 39.48 -59.65
C ASP A 842 -12.01 39.44 -59.37
N ARG A 843 -11.18 39.37 -60.42
CA ARG A 843 -9.72 39.52 -60.31
C ARG A 843 -9.35 40.90 -59.78
N MET A 844 -9.95 41.93 -60.34
CA MET A 844 -9.77 43.32 -59.91
C MET A 844 -10.19 43.49 -58.44
N ARG A 845 -11.33 42.94 -58.04
CA ARG A 845 -11.80 42.96 -56.65
C ARG A 845 -10.89 42.19 -55.69
N SER A 846 -10.42 41.00 -56.08
CA SER A 846 -9.51 40.18 -55.26
C SER A 846 -8.19 40.91 -54.99
N LEU A 847 -7.60 41.49 -56.04
CA LEU A 847 -6.36 42.26 -55.91
C LEU A 847 -6.55 43.52 -55.06
N ASN A 848 -7.67 44.24 -55.23
CA ASN A 848 -7.99 45.40 -54.39
C ASN A 848 -8.14 45.01 -52.92
N LEU A 849 -8.91 43.97 -52.59
CA LEU A 849 -9.07 43.52 -51.20
C LEU A 849 -7.71 43.17 -50.57
N LYS A 850 -6.85 42.48 -51.33
CA LYS A 850 -5.50 42.11 -50.87
C LYS A 850 -4.62 43.34 -50.64
N LEU A 851 -4.55 44.23 -51.64
CA LEU A 851 -3.79 45.48 -51.56
C LEU A 851 -4.28 46.38 -50.43
N VAL A 852 -5.59 46.48 -50.22
CA VAL A 852 -6.17 47.27 -49.13
C VAL A 852 -5.81 46.67 -47.77
N SER A 853 -5.86 45.34 -47.63
CA SER A 853 -5.48 44.68 -46.38
C SER A 853 -4.00 44.88 -46.02
N LEU A 854 -3.08 44.68 -46.97
CA LEU A 854 -1.64 44.83 -46.72
C LEU A 854 -1.24 46.32 -46.67
N GLY A 855 -1.81 47.12 -47.55
CA GLY A 855 -1.56 48.56 -47.65
C GLY A 855 -1.95 49.28 -46.36
N LYS A 856 -3.11 48.99 -45.76
CA LYS A 856 -3.50 49.61 -44.47
C LYS A 856 -2.53 49.28 -43.34
N MET A 857 -1.87 48.12 -43.37
CA MET A 857 -0.86 47.76 -42.37
C MET A 857 0.46 48.50 -42.57
N TYR A 858 0.94 48.62 -43.82
CA TYR A 858 2.28 49.16 -44.10
C TYR A 858 2.31 50.63 -44.55
N ALA A 859 1.17 51.25 -44.87
CA ALA A 859 1.10 52.63 -45.37
C ALA A 859 1.65 53.67 -44.37
N GLY A 860 1.61 53.39 -43.06
CA GLY A 860 2.21 54.23 -42.03
C GLY A 860 3.75 54.23 -42.03
N THR A 861 4.36 53.26 -42.70
CA THR A 861 5.81 53.05 -42.74
C THR A 861 6.34 53.07 -44.19
N PRO A 862 6.81 54.22 -44.69
CA PRO A 862 7.15 54.39 -46.12
C PRO A 862 8.32 53.50 -46.60
N ARG A 863 9.14 52.96 -45.67
CA ARG A 863 10.25 52.05 -46.00
C ARG A 863 9.77 50.67 -46.45
N TYR A 864 8.57 50.25 -46.02
CA TYR A 864 7.99 48.93 -46.31
C TYR A 864 6.87 49.00 -47.34
N PHE A 865 6.40 50.21 -47.67
CA PHE A 865 5.38 50.46 -48.68
C PHE A 865 5.93 51.35 -49.80
N PRO A 866 6.55 50.78 -50.84
CA PRO A 866 7.17 51.54 -51.93
C PRO A 866 6.10 52.06 -52.90
N LEU A 867 5.46 53.18 -52.52
CA LEU A 867 4.33 53.77 -53.24
C LEU A 867 4.61 54.01 -54.74
N GLU A 868 5.77 54.59 -55.07
CA GLU A 868 6.16 54.89 -56.46
C GLU A 868 6.26 53.62 -57.32
N PHE A 869 6.86 52.56 -56.77
CA PHE A 869 6.97 51.27 -57.43
C PHE A 869 5.60 50.59 -57.58
N LEU A 870 4.80 50.55 -56.51
CA LEU A 870 3.49 49.90 -56.52
C LEU A 870 2.54 50.57 -57.51
N VAL A 871 2.46 51.91 -57.54
CA VAL A 871 1.63 52.64 -58.51
C VAL A 871 2.10 52.35 -59.93
N LYS A 872 3.41 52.42 -60.20
CA LYS A 872 3.96 52.13 -61.53
C LYS A 872 3.66 50.70 -61.98
N PHE A 873 3.89 49.72 -61.10
CA PHE A 873 3.67 48.30 -61.40
C PHE A 873 2.19 47.99 -61.64
N LEU A 874 1.30 48.45 -60.76
CA LEU A 874 -0.14 48.21 -60.89
C LEU A 874 -0.73 48.85 -62.14
N GLU A 875 -0.30 50.06 -62.50
CA GLU A 875 -0.76 50.74 -63.72
C GLU A 875 -0.28 50.03 -65.00
N GLN A 876 0.92 49.42 -64.96
CA GLN A 876 1.40 48.55 -66.04
C GLN A 876 0.54 47.29 -66.17
N GLU A 877 0.13 46.68 -65.06
CA GLU A 877 -0.76 45.51 -65.06
C GLU A 877 -2.19 45.86 -65.50
N VAL A 878 -2.74 47.01 -65.09
CA VAL A 878 -4.02 47.53 -65.58
C VAL A 878 -3.99 47.71 -67.10
N CYS A 879 -2.88 48.21 -67.64
CA CYS A 879 -2.68 48.32 -69.09
C CYS A 879 -2.62 46.95 -69.78
N ARG A 880 -1.93 45.96 -69.20
CA ARG A 880 -1.80 44.60 -69.76
C ARG A 880 -3.12 43.85 -69.74
N LEU A 881 -3.89 43.96 -68.66
CA LEU A 881 -5.14 43.24 -68.44
C LEU A 881 -6.39 44.00 -68.91
N ASN A 882 -6.22 45.25 -69.36
CA ASN A 882 -7.26 46.16 -69.84
C ASN A 882 -8.36 46.42 -68.79
N TRP A 883 -7.95 46.69 -67.55
CA TRP A 883 -8.84 47.03 -66.43
C TRP A 883 -9.23 48.51 -66.42
N ASP A 884 -10.13 48.88 -65.49
CA ASP A 884 -10.60 50.25 -65.33
C ASP A 884 -9.47 51.19 -64.87
N VAL A 885 -9.45 52.39 -65.46
CA VAL A 885 -8.44 53.44 -65.25
C VAL A 885 -8.52 54.03 -63.82
N GLY A 886 -9.70 53.96 -63.19
CA GLY A 886 -9.91 54.41 -61.81
C GLY A 886 -9.45 53.42 -60.73
N PHE A 887 -9.01 52.21 -61.09
CA PHE A 887 -8.79 51.13 -60.14
C PHE A 887 -7.61 51.38 -59.17
N VAL A 888 -6.43 51.74 -59.68
CA VAL A 888 -5.23 51.92 -58.84
C VAL A 888 -5.38 53.15 -57.95
N SER A 889 -5.88 54.25 -58.51
CA SER A 889 -6.12 55.49 -57.78
C SER A 889 -7.16 55.32 -56.66
N SER A 890 -8.28 54.64 -56.92
CA SER A 890 -9.27 54.32 -55.87
C SER A 890 -8.71 53.40 -54.78
N THR A 891 -7.95 52.36 -55.16
CA THR A 891 -7.33 51.42 -54.22
C THR A 891 -6.31 52.11 -53.30
N MET A 892 -5.45 52.98 -53.85
CA MET A 892 -4.46 53.72 -53.05
C MET A 892 -5.10 54.73 -52.09
N LEU A 893 -6.20 55.37 -52.50
CA LEU A 893 -6.98 56.24 -51.61
C LEU A 893 -7.68 55.44 -50.51
N GLU A 894 -8.20 54.26 -50.81
CA GLU A 894 -8.83 53.37 -49.83
C GLU A 894 -7.84 52.82 -48.79
N ILE A 895 -6.57 52.64 -49.17
CA ILE A 895 -5.47 52.29 -48.27
C ILE A 895 -5.19 53.41 -47.24
N GLY A 896 -5.57 54.66 -47.56
CA GLY A 896 -5.31 55.82 -46.71
C GLY A 896 -4.10 56.66 -47.15
N VAL A 897 -3.60 56.45 -48.39
CA VAL A 897 -2.56 57.32 -48.97
C VAL A 897 -3.14 58.71 -49.19
N GLN A 898 -2.43 59.73 -48.73
CA GLN A 898 -2.88 61.11 -48.89
C GLN A 898 -2.95 61.49 -50.38
N LEU A 899 -4.09 62.06 -50.80
CA LEU A 899 -4.33 62.48 -52.18
C LEU A 899 -3.20 63.38 -52.74
N PRO A 900 -2.63 64.35 -52.01
CA PRO A 900 -1.51 65.14 -52.50
C PRO A 900 -0.27 64.30 -52.82
N ARG A 901 0.07 63.34 -51.95
CA ARG A 901 1.22 62.46 -52.17
C ARG A 901 1.01 61.54 -53.37
N LEU A 902 -0.21 61.05 -53.57
CA LEU A 902 -0.55 60.24 -54.74
C LEU A 902 -0.45 61.06 -56.03
N LEU A 903 -0.92 62.32 -56.03
CA LEU A 903 -0.79 63.22 -57.18
C LEU A 903 0.69 63.51 -57.51
N GLU A 904 1.54 63.73 -56.52
CA GLU A 904 2.99 63.90 -56.73
C GLU A 904 3.61 62.69 -57.45
N VAL A 905 3.23 61.48 -57.04
CA VAL A 905 3.74 60.24 -57.68
C VAL A 905 3.26 60.15 -59.13
N TYR A 906 1.98 60.39 -59.40
CA TYR A 906 1.47 60.40 -60.77
C TYR A 906 2.12 61.49 -61.63
N ASP A 907 2.38 62.68 -61.06
CA ASP A 907 3.07 63.78 -61.73
C ASP A 907 4.52 63.41 -62.08
N GLN A 908 5.25 62.79 -61.14
CA GLN A 908 6.60 62.28 -61.38
C GLN A 908 6.63 61.17 -62.44
N LEU A 909 5.68 60.24 -62.39
CA LEU A 909 5.55 59.18 -63.40
C LEU A 909 5.27 59.76 -64.79
N PHE A 910 4.42 60.78 -64.88
CA PHE A 910 4.14 61.48 -66.13
C PHE A 910 5.38 62.21 -66.67
N LYS A 911 6.07 62.98 -65.83
CA LYS A 911 7.30 63.72 -66.18
C LYS A 911 8.47 62.81 -66.55
N SER A 912 8.54 61.59 -65.99
CA SER A 912 9.63 60.64 -66.24
C SER A 912 9.67 60.07 -67.67
N ARG A 913 8.58 60.18 -68.43
CA ARG A 913 8.46 59.73 -69.84
C ARG A 913 8.95 58.30 -70.08
N ASP A 914 8.56 57.38 -69.21
CA ASP A 914 8.96 55.97 -69.32
C ASP A 914 8.49 55.34 -70.66
N PRO A 915 9.39 54.74 -71.48
CA PRO A 915 9.04 54.09 -72.74
C PRO A 915 8.05 52.91 -72.60
N CYS A 916 7.85 52.37 -71.39
CA CYS A 916 6.95 51.24 -71.16
C CYS A 916 5.50 51.52 -71.61
N TRP A 917 5.01 52.75 -71.48
CA TRP A 917 3.65 53.13 -71.87
C TRP A 917 3.42 53.10 -73.39
N GLN A 918 4.46 53.41 -74.17
CA GLN A 918 4.44 53.28 -75.63
C GLN A 918 4.43 51.81 -76.04
N ARG A 919 5.21 50.96 -75.35
CA ARG A 919 5.25 49.52 -75.59
C ARG A 919 3.92 48.83 -75.29
N LEU A 920 3.17 49.33 -74.29
CA LEU A 920 1.85 48.84 -73.90
C LEU A 920 0.70 49.37 -74.78
N ARG A 921 1.00 50.12 -75.86
CA ARG A 921 0.04 50.70 -76.81
C ARG A 921 -1.00 51.68 -76.22
N LYS A 922 -0.81 52.18 -74.99
CA LYS A 922 -1.69 53.16 -74.33
C LYS A 922 -0.89 54.37 -73.78
N PRO A 923 -0.47 55.32 -74.65
CA PRO A 923 0.34 56.47 -74.21
C PRO A 923 -0.44 57.50 -73.37
N LEU A 924 -1.78 57.51 -73.42
CA LEU A 924 -2.63 58.48 -72.72
C LEU A 924 -3.12 57.97 -71.34
N HIS A 925 -2.78 56.75 -70.96
CA HIS A 925 -3.33 56.08 -69.75
C HIS A 925 -3.07 56.87 -68.46
N LEU A 926 -1.82 57.30 -68.21
CA LEU A 926 -1.49 58.08 -67.00
C LEU A 926 -2.27 59.38 -66.90
N VAL A 927 -2.53 60.03 -68.03
CA VAL A 927 -3.27 61.29 -68.11
C VAL A 927 -4.76 61.07 -67.83
N GLU A 928 -5.32 59.95 -68.29
CA GLU A 928 -6.68 59.53 -67.93
C GLU A 928 -6.78 59.17 -66.43
N CYS A 929 -5.77 58.52 -65.84
CA CYS A 929 -5.70 58.27 -64.39
C CYS A 929 -5.69 59.57 -63.58
N ILE A 930 -4.85 60.54 -63.97
CA ILE A 930 -4.78 61.86 -63.33
C ILE A 930 -6.13 62.59 -63.44
N HIS A 931 -6.80 62.52 -64.60
CA HIS A 931 -8.12 63.09 -64.78
C HIS A 931 -9.16 62.47 -63.83
N VAL A 932 -9.18 61.14 -63.69
CA VAL A 932 -10.09 60.43 -62.78
C VAL A 932 -9.81 60.79 -61.32
N LEU A 933 -8.53 60.85 -60.93
CA LEU A 933 -8.10 61.22 -59.57
C LEU A 933 -8.56 62.63 -59.20
N LEU A 934 -8.33 63.61 -60.08
CA LEU A 934 -8.71 65.00 -59.86
C LEU A 934 -10.22 65.22 -59.98
N SER A 935 -10.91 64.47 -60.85
CA SER A 935 -12.39 64.50 -60.91
C SER A 935 -12.99 64.01 -59.60
N GLY A 936 -12.43 62.95 -58.99
CA GLY A 936 -12.84 62.47 -57.68
C GLY A 936 -12.60 63.47 -56.54
N TYR A 937 -11.56 64.32 -56.64
CA TYR A 937 -11.35 65.43 -55.71
C TYR A 937 -12.38 66.55 -55.88
N VAL A 938 -12.76 66.85 -57.12
CA VAL A 938 -13.78 67.86 -57.43
C VAL A 938 -15.16 67.45 -56.93
N GLU A 939 -15.50 66.16 -57.05
CA GLU A 939 -16.76 65.60 -56.57
C GLU A 939 -16.80 65.48 -55.03
N ASP A 940 -15.66 65.22 -54.40
CA ASP A 940 -15.55 65.12 -52.95
C ASP A 940 -14.31 65.89 -52.41
N PRO A 941 -14.45 67.22 -52.22
CA PRO A 941 -13.37 68.06 -51.67
C PRO A 941 -13.02 67.74 -50.23
N SER A 942 -13.81 66.90 -49.54
CA SER A 942 -13.60 66.53 -48.15
C SER A 942 -12.37 65.63 -47.93
N ARG A 943 -11.89 64.99 -49.00
CA ARG A 943 -10.73 64.08 -49.03
C ARG A 943 -9.39 64.74 -48.71
N VAL A 944 -9.32 66.07 -48.80
CA VAL A 944 -8.15 66.85 -48.38
C VAL A 944 -8.51 67.62 -47.11
N GLN A 945 -7.58 67.69 -46.16
CA GLN A 945 -7.79 68.40 -44.91
C GLN A 945 -8.04 69.89 -45.17
N THR A 946 -9.01 70.48 -44.44
CA THR A 946 -9.58 71.80 -44.74
C THR A 946 -8.54 72.92 -44.83
N TYR A 947 -7.43 72.81 -44.09
CA TYR A 947 -6.34 73.79 -44.09
C TYR A 947 -5.42 73.69 -45.31
N ASP A 948 -5.30 72.52 -45.95
CA ASP A 948 -4.44 72.28 -47.11
C ASP A 948 -5.18 72.44 -48.45
N ARG A 949 -6.52 72.44 -48.45
CA ARG A 949 -7.37 72.49 -49.66
C ARG A 949 -7.00 73.62 -50.62
N ARG A 950 -6.80 74.83 -50.11
CA ARG A 950 -6.51 76.00 -50.95
C ARG A 950 -5.14 75.88 -51.64
N ARG A 951 -4.13 75.43 -50.90
CA ARG A 951 -2.78 75.20 -51.43
C ARG A 951 -2.79 74.07 -52.45
N PHE A 952 -3.46 72.96 -52.12
CA PHE A 952 -3.57 71.81 -53.00
C PHE A 952 -4.33 72.13 -54.30
N THR A 953 -5.43 72.89 -54.23
CA THR A 953 -6.20 73.31 -55.41
C THR A 953 -5.36 74.19 -56.35
N ASN A 954 -4.50 75.06 -55.82
CA ASN A 954 -3.54 75.82 -56.64
C ASN A 954 -2.54 74.90 -57.34
N VAL A 955 -1.96 73.95 -56.62
CA VAL A 955 -1.03 72.97 -57.22
C VAL A 955 -1.71 72.14 -58.30
N CYS A 956 -2.98 71.75 -58.11
CA CYS A 956 -3.76 71.05 -59.13
C CYS A 956 -3.98 71.92 -60.37
N LEU A 957 -4.32 73.21 -60.21
CA LEU A 957 -4.49 74.14 -61.33
C LEU A 957 -3.18 74.33 -62.11
N ASP A 958 -2.05 74.50 -61.41
CA ASP A 958 -0.72 74.62 -62.01
C ASP A 958 -0.32 73.34 -62.78
N ASN A 959 -0.54 72.17 -62.18
CA ASN A 959 -0.26 70.88 -62.83
C ASN A 959 -1.16 70.63 -64.04
N ILE A 960 -2.46 70.96 -63.97
CA ILE A 960 -3.38 70.86 -65.12
C ILE A 960 -2.94 71.77 -66.27
N CYS A 961 -2.50 73.00 -65.98
CA CYS A 961 -1.94 73.89 -67.00
C CYS A 961 -0.72 73.25 -67.68
N GLY A 962 0.18 72.66 -66.88
CA GLY A 962 1.34 71.92 -67.37
C GLY A 962 0.96 70.73 -68.26
N TYR A 963 0.01 69.90 -67.84
CA TYR A 963 -0.46 68.76 -68.62
C TYR A 963 -1.13 69.18 -69.93
N LEU A 964 -1.93 70.26 -69.93
CA LEU A 964 -2.59 70.76 -71.13
C LEU A 964 -1.59 71.27 -72.18
N VAL A 965 -0.52 71.93 -71.75
CA VAL A 965 0.56 72.38 -72.66
C VAL A 965 1.26 71.18 -73.30
N GLU A 966 1.58 70.16 -72.51
CA GLU A 966 2.23 68.95 -73.04
C GLU A 966 1.31 68.14 -73.95
N LEU A 967 0.04 67.97 -73.62
CA LEU A 967 -0.94 67.25 -74.45
C LEU A 967 -1.19 67.95 -75.80
N GLN A 968 -1.14 69.27 -75.85
CA GLN A 968 -1.28 70.05 -77.10
C GLN A 968 -0.06 69.92 -78.02
N SER A 969 1.10 69.48 -77.50
CA SER A 969 2.31 69.26 -78.28
C SER A 969 2.36 67.88 -78.98
N LEU A 970 1.46 66.96 -78.62
CA LEU A 970 1.37 65.60 -79.18
C LEU A 970 0.54 65.56 -80.48
N SER A 971 0.76 64.54 -81.31
CA SER A 971 0.06 64.40 -82.59
C SER A 971 -1.46 64.22 -82.41
N PRO A 972 -2.28 64.92 -83.21
CA PRO A 972 -3.72 64.98 -82.98
C PRO A 972 -4.39 63.64 -83.28
N THR A 973 -4.88 62.99 -82.22
CA THR A 973 -5.72 61.78 -82.26
C THR A 973 -7.09 62.12 -81.67
N SER A 974 -8.18 61.48 -82.12
CA SER A 974 -9.55 61.75 -81.61
C SER A 974 -9.66 61.56 -80.09
N ALA A 975 -9.00 60.53 -79.54
CA ALA A 975 -8.91 60.30 -78.10
C ALA A 975 -8.19 61.44 -77.35
N LEU A 976 -7.11 61.98 -77.92
CA LEU A 976 -6.36 63.11 -77.34
C LEU A 976 -7.22 64.38 -77.28
N GLN A 977 -8.03 64.66 -78.31
CA GLN A 977 -8.94 65.81 -78.32
C GLN A 977 -10.03 65.69 -77.25
N GLN A 978 -10.56 64.48 -77.01
CA GLN A 978 -11.52 64.22 -75.95
C GLN A 978 -10.90 64.42 -74.56
N THR A 979 -9.69 63.92 -74.34
CA THR A 979 -8.95 64.10 -73.08
C THR A 979 -8.63 65.58 -72.81
N ILE A 980 -8.22 66.35 -73.82
CA ILE A 980 -8.03 67.81 -73.69
C ILE A 980 -9.35 68.52 -73.31
N GLY A 981 -10.48 68.10 -73.89
CA GLY A 981 -11.80 68.62 -73.52
C GLY A 981 -12.18 68.33 -72.07
N ASN A 982 -11.89 67.11 -71.60
CA ASN A 982 -12.12 66.67 -70.23
C ASN A 982 -11.28 67.48 -69.22
N PHE A 983 -9.99 67.71 -69.48
CA PHE A 983 -9.13 68.54 -68.62
C PHE A 983 -9.55 70.00 -68.57
N LYS A 984 -10.04 70.59 -69.68
CA LYS A 984 -10.61 71.95 -69.68
C LYS A 984 -11.89 72.04 -68.83
N SER A 985 -12.75 71.01 -68.90
CA SER A 985 -13.94 70.91 -68.05
C SER A 985 -13.56 70.77 -66.57
N LEU A 986 -12.54 69.96 -66.27
CA LEU A 986 -12.00 69.77 -64.93
C LEU A 986 -11.38 71.06 -64.37
N GLN A 987 -10.61 71.80 -65.18
CA GLN A 987 -10.07 73.11 -64.82
C GLN A 987 -11.18 74.08 -64.43
N ALA A 988 -12.24 74.20 -65.24
CA ALA A 988 -13.38 75.06 -64.94
C ALA A 988 -14.16 74.65 -63.68
N LYS A 989 -14.15 73.36 -63.32
CA LYS A 989 -14.76 72.88 -62.06
C LYS A 989 -13.86 73.14 -60.85
N LEU A 990 -12.54 73.00 -60.98
CA LEU A 990 -11.57 73.33 -59.92
C LEU A 990 -11.51 74.83 -59.63
N GLU A 991 -11.60 75.68 -60.65
CA GLU A 991 -11.71 77.14 -60.50
C GLU A 991 -12.99 77.57 -59.75
N ARG A 992 -14.05 76.76 -59.76
CA ARG A 992 -15.27 76.99 -58.98
C ARG A 992 -15.18 76.52 -57.52
N LEU A 993 -14.23 75.63 -57.22
CA LEU A 993 -13.95 75.12 -55.87
C LEU A 993 -12.86 75.94 -55.16
N HIS A 994 -12.05 76.67 -55.93
CA HIS A 994 -11.08 77.65 -55.47
C HIS A 994 -11.76 78.87 -54.86
#